data_AF-A0A1V9YHD4-F1
#
_entry.id   AF-A0A1V9YHD4-F1
#
_cell.length_a   1.000
_cell.length_b   1.000
_cell.length_c   1.000
_cell.angle_alpha   90.00
_cell.angle_beta   90.00
_cell.angle_gamma   90.00
#
_symmetry.space_group_name_H-M   'P 1'
#
loop_
_entity.id
_entity.type
_entity.pdbx_description
1 polymer ?
#
loop_
_entity_poly.entity_id
_entity_poly.type
_entity_poly.pdbx_seq_one_letter_code
_entity_poly.pdbx_strand_id
1 'polypeptide(L)'
;MSNANTSSSALTLGLAVTAVTLAWASTVGAVVSLYMQKSAPASSPSATASRAREASIMNKSDAKVMDKQHLVDVHIAEIRPLLPPACLLEEIPRTVRIARTVNKGRQSVANVLRRVDDRLVVVVGPCSIHDVQAAKEYANKLKPLCESLEKDLVIIMRVYFEKPRTTVGWKGLINDPDIDGSFNINKGLRLARELLADINEMGLPTGCEFLDTISPQFFCDLVSWGAIGARTTECQLHRELTSGLSMPIGFKNGTGGSLQLAVDAVVSAAHPHSFLGVSSHGLAAIVNTNGNDACHVILRGGSTGTNYSKEHVDKVAALLKKAHQSENVMVDCSHGNSNKDHKNQAIVCADVAAQVAAGDERIMGVMLESNLVEGAQKLVPNMPLEYGKSITDACIGWDDTVVVLHQLAEAVRSRRSVKNRADVMPTRDHADAIVATKMLSGGLTNHVWRVSFASGQTLVLKYFPGAPKGNENLKLPAQRAEVEFCALGSMEAYALPHPLWSTPKPLFYDAEASVVLMSDAGSSLTTLFDLLRQDHGEPPALHLVATGVADFLACVRDITDPKAPTESLSPVLASMHEAARPSLVAALGPELGADWYERSLAARQIDAGWIFGDLWPSSVLVDTATQHVSIVDWEACRPGHVGLDVAQMAANLHLMTLGAPFHNTVAAKCLDELVVALHASRAYDPSFDYAGAFVGHVAMLVIYPHWELPQGPDAAISQAAANAERLFSNVSDHPRQ
;
A
#
# COMPACT_ATOMS: atom_id res chain seq x y z
N MET A 1 11.10 60.28 -21.17
CA MET A 1 11.85 59.57 -22.22
C MET A 1 11.49 58.10 -22.12
N SER A 2 10.74 57.63 -23.11
CA SER A 2 10.22 56.28 -23.31
C SER A 2 11.21 55.43 -24.13
N ASN A 3 11.29 54.13 -23.88
CA ASN A 3 11.57 53.06 -24.85
C ASN A 3 11.22 51.73 -24.15
N ALA A 4 10.16 51.00 -24.51
CA ALA A 4 9.98 50.16 -25.71
C ALA A 4 10.87 48.91 -25.70
N ASN A 5 10.32 47.76 -25.25
CA ASN A 5 10.67 46.42 -25.73
C ASN A 5 9.76 45.34 -25.12
N THR A 6 8.60 45.10 -25.74
CA THR A 6 7.81 43.87 -25.56
C THR A 6 7.06 43.56 -26.87
N SER A 7 7.74 43.02 -27.89
CA SER A 7 7.07 42.50 -29.10
C SER A 7 7.95 41.61 -30.00
N SER A 8 8.57 40.53 -29.49
CA SER A 8 9.25 39.57 -30.39
C SER A 8 9.04 38.08 -30.09
N SER A 9 8.42 37.70 -28.97
CA SER A 9 8.22 36.29 -28.60
C SER A 9 6.85 35.72 -29.01
N ALA A 10 5.83 36.58 -29.23
CA ALA A 10 4.50 36.13 -29.63
C ALA A 10 4.36 35.82 -31.14
N LEU A 11 5.15 36.48 -32.00
CA LEU A 11 5.09 36.26 -33.45
C LEU A 11 5.74 34.94 -33.89
N THR A 12 6.77 34.50 -33.17
CA THR A 12 7.54 33.29 -33.49
C THR A 12 6.76 32.00 -33.15
N LEU A 13 5.90 32.05 -32.13
CA LEU A 13 5.04 30.93 -31.76
C LEU A 13 3.84 30.77 -32.71
N GLY A 14 3.28 31.87 -33.22
CA GLY A 14 2.16 31.86 -34.18
C GLY A 14 2.55 31.33 -35.57
N LEU A 15 3.78 31.59 -36.01
CA LEU A 15 4.30 31.07 -37.29
C LEU A 15 4.62 29.57 -37.25
N ALA A 16 5.08 29.05 -36.11
CA ALA A 16 5.35 27.62 -35.94
C ALA A 16 4.06 26.78 -35.95
N VAL A 17 2.99 27.26 -35.31
CA VAL A 17 1.70 26.55 -35.29
C VAL A 17 1.07 26.55 -36.69
N THR A 18 1.14 27.64 -37.44
CA THR A 18 0.56 27.72 -38.80
C THR A 18 1.29 26.83 -39.81
N ALA A 19 2.61 26.67 -39.69
CA ALA A 19 3.41 25.80 -40.55
C ALA A 19 3.11 24.30 -40.34
N VAL A 20 2.84 23.90 -39.09
CA VAL A 20 2.49 22.50 -38.75
C VAL A 20 1.09 22.14 -39.26
N THR A 21 0.13 23.06 -39.22
CA THR A 21 -1.23 22.82 -39.75
C THR A 21 -1.26 22.72 -41.27
N LEU A 22 -0.41 23.48 -41.98
CA LEU A 22 -0.29 23.42 -43.45
C LEU A 22 0.42 22.15 -43.95
N ALA A 23 1.38 21.60 -43.17
CA ALA A 23 2.06 20.35 -43.49
C ALA A 23 1.17 19.11 -43.31
N TRP A 24 0.20 19.15 -42.39
CA TRP A 24 -0.78 18.07 -42.21
C TRP A 24 -1.88 18.07 -43.29
N ALA A 25 -2.33 19.24 -43.73
CA ALA A 25 -3.36 19.34 -44.78
C ALA A 25 -2.87 18.84 -46.16
N SER A 26 -1.60 19.05 -46.49
CA SER A 26 -1.01 18.58 -47.75
C SER A 26 -0.80 17.06 -47.79
N THR A 27 -0.51 16.45 -46.63
CA THR A 27 -0.30 14.99 -46.51
C THR A 27 -1.62 14.22 -46.62
N VAL A 28 -2.71 14.74 -46.05
CA VAL A 28 -4.06 14.15 -46.19
C VAL A 28 -4.59 14.33 -47.62
N GLY A 29 -4.36 15.48 -48.26
CA GLY A 29 -4.74 15.71 -49.65
C GLY A 29 -4.04 14.79 -50.66
N ALA A 30 -2.77 14.47 -50.43
CA ALA A 30 -2.01 13.53 -51.27
C ALA A 30 -2.53 12.08 -51.16
N VAL A 31 -2.90 11.64 -49.94
CA VAL A 31 -3.44 10.29 -49.69
C VAL A 31 -4.83 10.12 -50.30
N VAL A 32 -5.68 11.16 -50.26
CA VAL A 32 -7.01 11.14 -50.88
C VAL A 32 -6.92 11.18 -52.41
N SER A 33 -5.98 11.93 -52.99
CA SER A 33 -5.72 11.93 -54.45
C SER A 33 -5.17 10.60 -54.96
N LEU A 34 -4.31 9.92 -54.19
CA LEU A 34 -3.82 8.56 -54.49
C LEU A 34 -4.95 7.51 -54.44
N TYR A 35 -5.94 7.71 -53.57
CA TYR A 35 -7.12 6.84 -53.50
C TYR A 35 -8.13 7.11 -54.63
N MET A 36 -8.22 8.35 -55.10
CA MET A 36 -9.15 8.78 -56.16
C MET A 36 -8.62 8.54 -57.59
N GLN A 37 -7.31 8.30 -57.77
CA GLN A 37 -6.72 8.02 -59.10
C GLN A 37 -6.79 6.56 -59.56
N LYS A 38 -7.31 5.63 -58.75
CA LYS A 38 -7.58 4.24 -59.17
C LYS A 38 -9.03 4.07 -59.62
N SER A 39 -9.41 4.74 -60.71
CA SER A 39 -10.68 4.47 -61.41
C SER A 39 -10.61 4.98 -62.86
N ALA A 40 -10.24 4.09 -63.78
CA ALA A 40 -10.47 4.21 -65.23
C ALA A 40 -10.38 2.79 -65.87
N PRO A 41 -10.87 2.55 -67.10
CA PRO A 41 -12.10 1.79 -67.33
C PRO A 41 -11.92 0.42 -68.01
N ALA A 42 -13.04 -0.31 -68.04
CA ALA A 42 -13.38 -1.57 -68.70
C ALA A 42 -12.43 -2.12 -69.81
N SER A 43 -12.05 -3.40 -69.63
CA SER A 43 -11.74 -4.34 -70.71
C SER A 43 -12.65 -5.57 -70.61
N SER A 44 -12.95 -6.14 -71.78
CA SER A 44 -13.96 -7.16 -72.12
C SER A 44 -13.79 -8.54 -71.44
N PRO A 45 -14.86 -9.36 -71.40
CA PRO A 45 -14.91 -10.54 -70.54
C PRO A 45 -14.25 -11.77 -71.18
N SER A 46 -13.41 -12.48 -70.42
CA SER A 46 -13.06 -13.86 -70.74
C SER A 46 -14.03 -14.80 -70.01
N ALA A 47 -14.61 -15.71 -70.79
CA ALA A 47 -15.62 -16.65 -70.35
C ALA A 47 -15.06 -17.62 -69.30
N THR A 48 -15.72 -17.73 -68.15
CA THR A 48 -15.64 -18.93 -67.30
C THR A 48 -16.99 -19.18 -66.61
N ALA A 49 -17.69 -20.18 -67.16
CA ALA A 49 -18.74 -21.01 -66.57
C ALA A 49 -19.67 -20.40 -65.50
N SER A 50 -20.84 -19.90 -65.93
CA SER A 50 -21.99 -19.78 -65.04
C SER A 50 -22.44 -21.17 -64.57
N ARG A 51 -22.27 -21.48 -63.28
CA ARG A 51 -23.14 -22.47 -62.63
C ARG A 51 -24.52 -21.82 -62.52
N ALA A 52 -25.40 -22.16 -63.46
CA ALA A 52 -26.83 -21.91 -63.30
C ALA A 52 -27.28 -22.63 -62.02
N ARG A 53 -27.61 -21.86 -60.98
CA ARG A 53 -28.36 -22.38 -59.84
C ARG A 53 -29.80 -22.48 -60.29
N GLU A 54 -30.28 -23.71 -60.41
CA GLU A 54 -31.69 -24.03 -60.59
C GLU A 54 -32.51 -23.25 -59.55
N ALA A 55 -33.48 -22.46 -60.03
CA ALA A 55 -34.49 -21.86 -59.20
C ALA A 55 -35.39 -22.98 -58.66
N SER A 56 -35.03 -23.49 -57.48
CA SER A 56 -35.94 -24.27 -56.65
C SER A 56 -37.15 -23.39 -56.33
N ILE A 57 -38.34 -23.93 -56.57
CA ILE A 57 -39.63 -23.31 -56.25
C ILE A 57 -39.67 -23.09 -54.74
N MET A 58 -39.39 -21.86 -54.29
CA MET A 58 -39.43 -21.47 -52.89
C MET A 58 -40.87 -21.36 -52.41
N ASN A 59 -41.23 -22.13 -51.38
CA ASN A 59 -42.44 -21.90 -50.62
C ASN A 59 -42.34 -20.57 -49.86
N LYS A 60 -43.47 -19.92 -49.56
CA LYS A 60 -43.54 -18.67 -48.79
C LYS A 60 -42.80 -18.69 -47.43
N SER A 61 -42.51 -19.88 -46.88
CA SER A 61 -41.69 -20.07 -45.68
C SER A 61 -40.19 -19.83 -45.91
N ASP A 62 -39.67 -20.12 -47.10
CA ASP A 62 -38.24 -20.02 -47.43
C ASP A 62 -37.85 -18.58 -47.80
N ALA A 63 -38.82 -17.77 -48.23
CA ALA A 63 -38.64 -16.33 -48.44
C ALA A 63 -38.28 -15.57 -47.15
N LYS A 64 -38.60 -16.11 -45.96
CA LYS A 64 -38.17 -15.52 -44.68
C LYS A 64 -36.68 -15.73 -44.38
N VAL A 65 -36.04 -16.74 -44.98
CA VAL A 65 -34.62 -17.08 -44.77
C VAL A 65 -33.69 -16.19 -45.60
N MET A 66 -34.22 -15.50 -46.63
CA MET A 66 -33.47 -14.57 -47.47
C MET A 66 -33.64 -13.09 -47.11
N ASP A 67 -34.41 -12.79 -46.06
CA ASP A 67 -34.55 -11.42 -45.59
C ASP A 67 -33.29 -10.99 -44.84
N LYS A 68 -32.50 -10.10 -45.42
CA LYS A 68 -31.29 -9.54 -44.79
C LYS A 68 -31.61 -8.81 -43.48
N GLN A 69 -32.86 -8.37 -43.28
CA GLN A 69 -33.32 -7.77 -42.02
C GLN A 69 -33.52 -8.82 -40.92
N HIS A 70 -33.65 -10.10 -41.25
CA HIS A 70 -33.69 -11.20 -40.27
C HIS A 70 -32.31 -11.78 -39.91
N LEU A 71 -31.21 -11.11 -40.28
CA LEU A 71 -29.86 -11.54 -39.92
C LEU A 71 -29.32 -10.85 -38.66
N VAL A 72 -29.87 -9.69 -38.31
CA VAL A 72 -29.39 -8.83 -37.21
C VAL A 72 -30.59 -8.36 -36.40
N ASP A 73 -30.44 -8.26 -35.08
CA ASP A 73 -31.43 -7.70 -34.16
C ASP A 73 -32.82 -8.37 -34.13
N VAL A 74 -32.95 -9.60 -34.64
CA VAL A 74 -34.22 -10.37 -34.66
C VAL A 74 -34.84 -10.65 -33.28
N HIS A 75 -34.05 -10.52 -32.22
CA HIS A 75 -34.47 -10.70 -30.83
C HIS A 75 -34.33 -9.42 -30.01
N ILE A 76 -34.14 -8.26 -30.66
CA ILE A 76 -34.03 -6.96 -30.02
C ILE A 76 -35.36 -6.22 -30.20
N ALA A 77 -36.07 -6.00 -29.09
CA ALA A 77 -37.35 -5.29 -29.13
C ALA A 77 -37.17 -3.79 -29.39
N GLU A 78 -36.12 -3.19 -28.84
CA GLU A 78 -35.84 -1.76 -28.92
C GLU A 78 -34.36 -1.48 -28.59
N ILE A 79 -33.77 -0.47 -29.23
CA ILE A 79 -32.49 0.13 -28.85
C ILE A 79 -32.73 1.62 -28.59
N ARG A 80 -32.43 2.07 -27.37
CA ARG A 80 -32.56 3.48 -26.96
C ARG A 80 -31.21 4.07 -26.57
N PRO A 81 -30.96 5.37 -26.80
CA PRO A 81 -29.75 6.03 -26.36
C PRO A 81 -29.61 6.01 -24.82
N LEU A 82 -28.42 5.66 -24.34
CA LEU A 82 -28.00 5.80 -22.95
C LEU A 82 -27.22 7.12 -22.80
N LEU A 83 -27.47 7.87 -21.72
CA LEU A 83 -26.70 9.09 -21.45
C LEU A 83 -25.20 8.76 -21.31
N PRO A 84 -24.26 9.53 -21.89
CA PRO A 84 -22.83 9.30 -21.69
C PRO A 84 -22.39 9.56 -20.24
N PRO A 85 -21.46 8.76 -19.68
CA PRO A 85 -20.98 8.96 -18.30
C PRO A 85 -20.54 10.39 -18.00
N ALA A 86 -19.81 11.04 -18.93
CA ALA A 86 -19.33 12.41 -18.79
C ALA A 86 -20.44 13.41 -18.46
N CYS A 87 -21.63 13.26 -19.07
CA CYS A 87 -22.76 14.15 -18.80
C CYS A 87 -23.21 14.06 -17.33
N LEU A 88 -23.22 12.84 -16.78
CA LEU A 88 -23.65 12.63 -15.39
C LEU A 88 -22.59 13.07 -14.38
N LEU A 89 -21.31 12.91 -14.74
CA LEU A 89 -20.18 13.38 -13.94
C LEU A 89 -20.11 14.91 -13.90
N GLU A 90 -20.51 15.59 -14.97
CA GLU A 90 -20.61 17.05 -15.04
C GLU A 90 -21.81 17.58 -14.26
N GLU A 91 -22.96 16.94 -14.41
CA GLU A 91 -24.18 17.35 -13.72
C GLU A 91 -24.13 17.14 -12.21
N ILE A 92 -23.56 16.00 -11.77
CA ILE A 92 -23.42 15.65 -10.36
C ILE A 92 -21.91 15.50 -10.08
N PRO A 93 -21.20 16.61 -9.87
CA PRO A 93 -19.76 16.60 -9.69
C PRO A 93 -19.37 16.09 -8.30
N ARG A 94 -18.13 15.62 -8.20
CA ARG A 94 -17.51 15.33 -6.91
C ARG A 94 -17.09 16.64 -6.26
N THR A 95 -17.63 16.96 -5.10
CA THR A 95 -17.10 18.04 -4.27
C THR A 95 -15.77 17.61 -3.62
N VAL A 96 -15.04 18.57 -3.05
CA VAL A 96 -13.83 18.29 -2.24
C VAL A 96 -14.15 17.38 -1.06
N ARG A 97 -15.35 17.53 -0.45
CA ARG A 97 -15.77 16.72 0.69
C ARG A 97 -16.05 15.29 0.26
N ILE A 98 -16.77 15.09 -0.85
CA ILE A 98 -16.98 13.76 -1.46
C ILE A 98 -15.63 13.09 -1.73
N ALA A 99 -14.71 13.79 -2.41
CA ALA A 99 -13.39 13.24 -2.73
C ALA A 99 -12.62 12.81 -1.47
N ARG A 100 -12.67 13.61 -0.39
CA ARG A 100 -12.06 13.28 0.90
C ARG A 100 -12.70 12.05 1.54
N THR A 101 -14.04 11.96 1.55
CA THR A 101 -14.77 10.81 2.09
C THR A 101 -14.39 9.52 1.37
N VAL A 102 -14.43 9.53 0.03
CA VAL A 102 -14.11 8.38 -0.80
C VAL A 102 -12.65 7.96 -0.61
N ASN A 103 -11.70 8.90 -0.70
CA ASN A 103 -10.28 8.59 -0.55
C ASN A 103 -9.95 8.08 0.86
N LYS A 104 -10.54 8.68 1.91
CA LYS A 104 -10.39 8.18 3.30
C LYS A 104 -10.95 6.76 3.43
N GLY A 105 -12.11 6.48 2.85
CA GLY A 105 -12.72 5.16 2.84
C GLY A 105 -11.84 4.12 2.15
N ARG A 106 -11.40 4.39 0.92
CA ARG A 106 -10.49 3.52 0.14
C ARG A 106 -9.20 3.25 0.89
N GLN A 107 -8.56 4.30 1.41
CA GLN A 107 -7.31 4.17 2.15
C GLN A 107 -7.49 3.37 3.44
N SER A 108 -8.58 3.59 4.19
CA SER A 108 -8.83 2.86 5.44
C SER A 108 -8.98 1.37 5.18
N VAL A 109 -9.73 0.98 4.14
CA VAL A 109 -9.86 -0.43 3.76
C VAL A 109 -8.53 -1.00 3.27
N ALA A 110 -7.79 -0.26 2.44
CA ALA A 110 -6.47 -0.68 1.94
C ALA A 110 -5.48 -0.90 3.10
N ASN A 111 -5.52 -0.05 4.13
CA ASN A 111 -4.69 -0.20 5.32
C ASN A 111 -5.03 -1.47 6.11
N VAL A 112 -6.32 -1.80 6.23
CA VAL A 112 -6.75 -3.06 6.85
C VAL A 112 -6.29 -4.26 6.04
N LEU A 113 -6.41 -4.23 4.71
CA LEU A 113 -5.91 -5.29 3.82
C LEU A 113 -4.40 -5.48 3.92
N ARG A 114 -3.63 -4.40 4.14
CA ARG A 114 -2.19 -4.43 4.35
C ARG A 114 -1.78 -4.73 5.80
N ARG A 115 -2.76 -4.89 6.70
CA ARG A 115 -2.57 -5.12 8.15
C ARG A 115 -1.80 -4.02 8.88
N VAL A 116 -1.77 -2.81 8.32
CA VAL A 116 -1.23 -1.61 8.99
C VAL A 116 -2.31 -0.86 9.77
N ASP A 117 -3.57 -1.26 9.62
CA ASP A 117 -4.70 -0.83 10.42
C ASP A 117 -5.42 -2.09 10.93
N ASP A 118 -5.62 -2.18 12.23
CA ASP A 118 -6.24 -3.34 12.85
C ASP A 118 -7.77 -3.15 12.99
N ARG A 119 -8.38 -2.09 12.50
CA ARG A 119 -9.84 -2.01 12.56
C ARG A 119 -10.51 -3.08 11.69
N LEU A 120 -11.74 -3.43 12.03
CA LEU A 120 -12.53 -4.38 11.23
C LEU A 120 -13.37 -3.62 10.21
N VAL A 121 -13.30 -3.99 8.93
CA VAL A 121 -14.17 -3.41 7.90
C VAL A 121 -15.59 -3.94 8.03
N VAL A 122 -16.58 -3.07 8.08
CA VAL A 122 -18.00 -3.46 8.19
C VAL A 122 -18.79 -2.84 7.05
N VAL A 123 -19.20 -3.68 6.09
CA VAL A 123 -20.08 -3.26 4.98
C VAL A 123 -21.53 -3.54 5.38
N VAL A 124 -22.29 -2.49 5.72
CA VAL A 124 -23.59 -2.62 6.38
C VAL A 124 -24.65 -1.71 5.75
N GLY A 125 -25.84 -2.24 5.51
CA GLY A 125 -26.96 -1.47 4.94
C GLY A 125 -27.94 -2.36 4.16
N PRO A 126 -28.91 -1.76 3.45
CA PRO A 126 -30.00 -2.50 2.82
C PRO A 126 -29.54 -3.55 1.81
N CYS A 127 -30.29 -4.65 1.66
CA CYS A 127 -30.02 -5.67 0.63
C CYS A 127 -29.96 -5.02 -0.77
N SER A 128 -30.94 -4.17 -1.08
CA SER A 128 -30.98 -3.31 -2.26
C SER A 128 -31.80 -2.05 -1.98
N ILE A 129 -31.38 -0.92 -2.52
CA ILE A 129 -32.06 0.37 -2.36
C ILE A 129 -33.12 0.53 -3.43
N HIS A 130 -34.37 0.72 -3.00
CA HIS A 130 -35.52 1.03 -3.86
C HIS A 130 -36.15 2.40 -3.53
N ASP A 131 -35.93 2.90 -2.32
CA ASP A 131 -36.37 4.22 -1.85
C ASP A 131 -35.16 5.05 -1.43
N VAL A 132 -34.93 6.13 -2.17
CA VAL A 132 -33.82 7.08 -1.95
C VAL A 132 -33.95 7.80 -0.61
N GLN A 133 -35.17 8.12 -0.16
CA GLN A 133 -35.38 8.83 1.09
C GLN A 133 -35.12 7.93 2.29
N ALA A 134 -35.61 6.68 2.27
CA ALA A 134 -35.30 5.69 3.29
C ALA A 134 -33.80 5.41 3.39
N ALA A 135 -33.09 5.35 2.25
CA ALA A 135 -31.64 5.20 2.23
C ALA A 135 -30.91 6.40 2.88
N LYS A 136 -31.36 7.62 2.62
CA LYS A 136 -30.82 8.83 3.26
C LYS A 136 -31.07 8.86 4.76
N GLU A 137 -32.26 8.46 5.21
CA GLU A 137 -32.55 8.34 6.65
C GLU A 137 -31.64 7.29 7.31
N TYR A 138 -31.49 6.12 6.70
CA TYR A 138 -30.57 5.09 7.18
C TYR A 138 -29.14 5.62 7.30
N ALA A 139 -28.65 6.35 6.28
CA ALA A 139 -27.34 6.97 6.29
C ALA A 139 -27.16 7.98 7.44
N ASN A 140 -28.17 8.83 7.67
CA ASN A 140 -28.19 9.80 8.77
C ASN A 140 -28.14 9.11 10.15
N LYS A 141 -28.80 7.96 10.30
CA LYS A 141 -28.72 7.18 11.54
C LYS A 141 -27.37 6.44 11.69
N LEU A 142 -26.77 5.99 10.59
CA LEU A 142 -25.49 5.27 10.61
C LEU A 142 -24.30 6.19 10.88
N LYS A 143 -24.35 7.44 10.41
CA LYS A 143 -23.24 8.39 10.52
C LYS A 143 -22.73 8.60 11.96
N PRO A 144 -23.58 8.85 12.99
CA PRO A 144 -23.11 8.95 14.37
C PRO A 144 -22.47 7.67 14.91
N LEU A 145 -22.97 6.49 14.50
CA LEU A 145 -22.37 5.22 14.91
C LEU A 145 -20.98 5.05 14.33
N CYS A 146 -20.79 5.40 13.06
CA CYS A 146 -19.48 5.41 12.41
C CYS A 146 -18.47 6.25 13.18
N GLU A 147 -18.88 7.42 13.68
CA GLU A 147 -18.00 8.31 14.46
C GLU A 147 -17.71 7.73 15.84
N SER A 148 -18.73 7.19 16.54
CA SER A 148 -18.55 6.62 17.87
C SER A 148 -17.69 5.35 17.90
N LEU A 149 -17.69 4.57 16.80
CA LEU A 149 -16.99 3.30 16.68
C LEU A 149 -15.75 3.39 15.78
N GLU A 150 -15.33 4.59 15.37
CA GLU A 150 -14.27 4.78 14.37
C GLU A 150 -12.91 4.22 14.80
N LYS A 151 -12.69 4.05 16.11
CA LYS A 151 -11.47 3.48 16.68
C LYS A 151 -11.38 1.97 16.43
N ASP A 152 -12.50 1.29 16.26
CA ASP A 152 -12.57 -0.16 16.21
C ASP A 152 -13.02 -0.67 14.82
N LEU A 153 -13.87 0.10 14.14
CA LEU A 153 -14.51 -0.31 12.90
C LEU A 153 -14.28 0.69 11.76
N VAL A 154 -14.07 0.17 10.55
CA VAL A 154 -14.17 0.92 9.30
C VAL A 154 -15.54 0.63 8.70
N ILE A 155 -16.54 1.44 9.05
CA ILE A 155 -17.91 1.24 8.60
C ILE A 155 -18.10 1.87 7.20
N ILE A 156 -18.56 1.05 6.26
CA ILE A 156 -18.93 1.43 4.89
C ILE A 156 -20.42 1.16 4.71
N MET A 157 -21.19 2.16 4.28
CA MET A 157 -22.60 1.94 3.98
C MET A 157 -22.76 1.10 2.72
N ARG A 158 -23.51 0.00 2.81
CA ARG A 158 -23.91 -0.82 1.66
C ARG A 158 -24.98 -0.08 0.84
N VAL A 159 -24.65 0.27 -0.40
CA VAL A 159 -25.51 1.01 -1.34
C VAL A 159 -25.67 0.22 -2.64
N TYR A 160 -26.45 -0.86 -2.59
CA TYR A 160 -26.63 -1.75 -3.75
C TYR A 160 -27.92 -1.40 -4.48
N PHE A 161 -27.87 -1.24 -5.80
CA PHE A 161 -29.03 -0.81 -6.59
C PHE A 161 -29.84 -1.96 -7.15
N GLU A 162 -29.25 -3.14 -7.31
CA GLU A 162 -29.88 -4.30 -7.90
C GLU A 162 -29.49 -5.57 -7.16
N LYS A 163 -30.37 -6.56 -7.20
CA LYS A 163 -30.08 -7.94 -6.80
C LYS A 163 -30.13 -8.84 -8.02
N PRO A 164 -29.06 -9.58 -8.37
CA PRO A 164 -29.10 -10.52 -9.49
C PRO A 164 -30.17 -11.60 -9.33
N ARG A 165 -31.05 -11.78 -10.33
CA ARG A 165 -32.13 -12.78 -10.31
C ARG A 165 -32.02 -13.75 -11.49
N THR A 166 -32.32 -15.03 -11.23
CA THR A 166 -32.50 -16.08 -12.27
C THR A 166 -33.96 -16.20 -12.75
N THR A 167 -34.89 -15.54 -12.07
CA THR A 167 -36.33 -15.53 -12.38
C THR A 167 -36.84 -14.09 -12.51
N VAL A 168 -38.08 -13.92 -12.97
CA VAL A 168 -38.74 -12.62 -13.12
C VAL A 168 -38.90 -11.93 -11.75
N GLY A 169 -38.61 -10.62 -11.70
CA GLY A 169 -38.69 -9.77 -10.50
C GLY A 169 -38.18 -8.37 -10.80
N TRP A 170 -38.31 -7.44 -9.83
CA TRP A 170 -37.80 -6.07 -9.95
C TRP A 170 -36.30 -6.07 -10.25
N LYS A 171 -35.90 -5.18 -11.17
CA LYS A 171 -34.57 -5.14 -11.79
C LYS A 171 -33.60 -4.14 -11.14
N GLY A 172 -34.00 -3.58 -10.01
CA GLY A 172 -33.18 -2.61 -9.28
C GLY A 172 -33.44 -1.16 -9.67
N LEU A 173 -32.95 -0.24 -8.84
CA LEU A 173 -33.19 1.20 -8.95
C LEU A 173 -32.62 1.79 -10.25
N ILE A 174 -31.47 1.28 -10.70
CA ILE A 174 -30.89 1.73 -11.97
C ILE A 174 -31.78 1.34 -13.13
N ASN A 175 -32.20 0.07 -13.21
CA ASN A 175 -32.98 -0.40 -14.34
C ASN A 175 -34.43 0.09 -14.32
N ASP A 176 -35.09 0.03 -13.17
CA ASP A 176 -36.52 0.27 -13.01
C ASP A 176 -36.79 1.15 -11.76
N PRO A 177 -36.44 2.45 -11.81
CA PRO A 177 -36.49 3.34 -10.64
C PRO A 177 -37.92 3.60 -10.13
N ASP A 178 -38.92 3.44 -10.99
CA ASP A 178 -40.33 3.69 -10.67
C ASP A 178 -41.08 2.44 -10.20
N ILE A 179 -40.42 1.26 -10.20
CA ILE A 179 -40.97 -0.03 -9.78
C ILE A 179 -42.26 -0.37 -10.56
N ASP A 180 -42.31 0.01 -11.84
CA ASP A 180 -43.47 -0.13 -12.72
C ASP A 180 -43.14 -0.88 -14.02
N GLY A 181 -41.89 -1.30 -14.21
CA GLY A 181 -41.43 -1.98 -15.41
C GLY A 181 -41.20 -1.05 -16.60
N SER A 182 -41.13 0.28 -16.41
CA SER A 182 -40.88 1.26 -17.47
C SER A 182 -39.44 1.25 -18.00
N PHE A 183 -38.51 0.66 -17.25
CA PHE A 183 -37.09 0.58 -17.59
C PHE A 183 -36.44 1.94 -17.87
N ASN A 184 -36.69 2.94 -17.01
CA ASN A 184 -36.12 4.27 -17.17
C ASN A 184 -34.67 4.35 -16.65
N ILE A 185 -33.76 3.72 -17.40
CA ILE A 185 -32.35 3.57 -17.00
C ILE A 185 -31.64 4.92 -16.80
N ASN A 186 -31.91 5.90 -17.67
CA ASN A 186 -31.29 7.24 -17.56
C ASN A 186 -31.68 7.94 -16.25
N LYS A 187 -32.96 7.82 -15.83
CA LYS A 187 -33.42 8.31 -14.52
C LYS A 187 -32.78 7.53 -13.39
N GLY A 188 -32.72 6.20 -13.49
CA GLY A 188 -32.14 5.35 -12.46
C GLY A 188 -30.65 5.60 -12.22
N LEU A 189 -29.86 5.82 -13.27
CA LEU A 189 -28.45 6.21 -13.17
C LEU A 189 -28.27 7.55 -12.45
N ARG A 190 -29.13 8.53 -12.75
CA ARG A 190 -29.10 9.83 -12.09
C ARG A 190 -29.40 9.71 -10.60
N LEU A 191 -30.48 9.01 -10.24
CA LEU A 191 -30.84 8.74 -8.84
C LEU A 191 -29.75 8.00 -8.07
N ALA A 192 -29.13 6.99 -8.71
CA ALA A 192 -28.05 6.21 -8.11
C ALA A 192 -26.83 7.10 -7.79
N ARG A 193 -26.42 7.95 -8.75
CA ARG A 193 -25.29 8.85 -8.57
C ARG A 193 -25.58 9.95 -7.54
N GLU A 194 -26.75 10.58 -7.59
CA GLU A 194 -27.18 11.57 -6.59
C GLU A 194 -27.15 11.01 -5.18
N LEU A 195 -27.73 9.81 -4.98
CA LEU A 195 -27.73 9.17 -3.68
C LEU A 195 -26.31 8.89 -3.15
N LEU A 196 -25.42 8.36 -4.00
CA LEU A 196 -24.02 8.15 -3.64
C LEU A 196 -23.31 9.46 -3.31
N ALA A 197 -23.58 10.53 -4.07
CA ALA A 197 -23.00 11.85 -3.84
C ALA A 197 -23.47 12.42 -2.49
N ASP A 198 -24.78 12.36 -2.21
CA ASP A 198 -25.37 12.85 -0.96
C ASP A 198 -24.81 12.12 0.28
N ILE A 199 -24.65 10.79 0.20
CA ILE A 199 -24.09 10.00 1.30
C ILE A 199 -22.59 10.31 1.49
N ASN A 200 -21.83 10.46 0.41
CA ASN A 200 -20.42 10.83 0.55
C ASN A 200 -20.24 12.29 1.03
N GLU A 201 -21.15 13.19 0.65
CA GLU A 201 -21.16 14.59 1.06
C GLU A 201 -21.39 14.70 2.57
N MET A 202 -22.20 13.85 3.20
CA MET A 202 -22.32 13.83 4.66
C MET A 202 -21.07 13.29 5.38
N GLY A 203 -20.12 12.69 4.66
CA GLY A 203 -18.89 12.13 5.24
C GLY A 203 -19.00 10.64 5.60
N LEU A 204 -19.89 9.90 4.93
CA LEU A 204 -20.06 8.45 5.09
C LEU A 204 -19.61 7.75 3.79
N PRO A 205 -18.58 6.88 3.83
CA PRO A 205 -18.17 6.14 2.64
C PRO A 205 -19.20 5.08 2.25
N THR A 206 -19.34 4.85 0.94
CA THR A 206 -20.30 3.89 0.36
C THR A 206 -19.60 2.72 -0.30
N GLY A 207 -20.30 1.58 -0.32
CA GLY A 207 -19.87 0.36 -1.00
C GLY A 207 -20.95 -0.20 -1.92
N CYS A 208 -20.55 -0.65 -3.10
CA CYS A 208 -21.45 -1.11 -4.17
C CYS A 208 -21.09 -2.52 -4.66
N GLU A 209 -22.00 -3.16 -5.40
CA GLU A 209 -21.71 -4.36 -6.20
C GLU A 209 -21.74 -4.01 -7.67
N PHE A 210 -20.75 -4.49 -8.43
CA PHE A 210 -20.64 -4.23 -9.86
C PHE A 210 -21.16 -5.44 -10.65
N LEU A 211 -22.33 -5.26 -11.28
CA LEU A 211 -23.06 -6.33 -11.96
C LEU A 211 -22.73 -6.44 -13.45
N ASP A 212 -22.28 -5.34 -14.06
CA ASP A 212 -21.91 -5.24 -15.46
C ASP A 212 -20.65 -4.36 -15.64
N THR A 213 -20.16 -4.26 -16.86
CA THR A 213 -18.91 -3.56 -17.20
C THR A 213 -19.10 -2.12 -17.70
N ILE A 214 -20.34 -1.63 -17.74
CA ILE A 214 -20.72 -0.31 -18.26
C ILE A 214 -21.10 0.63 -17.10
N SER A 215 -22.02 0.21 -16.24
CA SER A 215 -22.54 0.99 -15.12
C SER A 215 -21.47 1.56 -14.17
N PRO A 216 -20.31 0.89 -13.91
CA PRO A 216 -19.29 1.48 -13.06
C PRO A 216 -18.82 2.87 -13.53
N GLN A 217 -18.76 3.13 -14.84
CA GLN A 217 -18.28 4.41 -15.38
C GLN A 217 -19.13 5.61 -14.94
N PHE A 218 -20.36 5.38 -14.48
CA PHE A 218 -21.29 6.42 -14.08
C PHE A 218 -21.15 6.84 -12.61
N PHE A 219 -20.56 6.01 -11.75
CA PHE A 219 -20.59 6.25 -10.30
C PHE A 219 -19.42 5.64 -9.50
N CYS A 220 -18.50 4.88 -10.10
CA CYS A 220 -17.41 4.22 -9.37
C CYS A 220 -16.47 5.21 -8.66
N ASP A 221 -16.43 6.47 -9.12
CA ASP A 221 -15.72 7.58 -8.51
C ASP A 221 -16.28 7.99 -7.13
N LEU A 222 -17.49 7.55 -6.80
CA LEU A 222 -18.17 7.77 -5.51
C LEU A 222 -18.13 6.54 -4.59
N VAL A 223 -17.43 5.46 -4.99
CA VAL A 223 -17.43 4.18 -4.28
C VAL A 223 -16.10 3.98 -3.56
N SER A 224 -16.16 3.65 -2.26
CA SER A 224 -14.99 3.41 -1.41
C SER A 224 -14.57 1.95 -1.32
N TRP A 225 -15.50 1.03 -1.58
CA TRP A 225 -15.30 -0.42 -1.57
C TRP A 225 -16.28 -1.08 -2.52
N GLY A 226 -15.88 -2.12 -3.24
CA GLY A 226 -16.78 -2.82 -4.16
C GLY A 226 -16.83 -4.32 -3.96
N ALA A 227 -17.86 -4.95 -4.52
CA ALA A 227 -17.98 -6.41 -4.57
C ALA A 227 -18.26 -6.91 -5.99
N ILE A 228 -17.75 -8.10 -6.27
CA ILE A 228 -18.18 -8.93 -7.40
C ILE A 228 -19.02 -10.09 -6.85
N GLY A 229 -20.23 -10.20 -7.41
CA GLY A 229 -21.22 -11.18 -7.01
C GLY A 229 -20.80 -12.62 -7.30
N ALA A 230 -21.33 -13.55 -6.52
CA ALA A 230 -20.96 -14.97 -6.62
C ALA A 230 -21.31 -15.64 -7.96
N ARG A 231 -22.13 -15.00 -8.80
CA ARG A 231 -22.47 -15.48 -10.15
C ARG A 231 -21.56 -14.91 -11.23
N THR A 232 -20.81 -13.86 -10.91
CA THR A 232 -19.90 -13.16 -11.82
C THR A 232 -18.43 -13.30 -11.38
N THR A 233 -18.14 -13.87 -10.21
CA THR A 233 -16.77 -14.17 -9.75
C THR A 233 -15.95 -15.00 -10.74
N GLU A 234 -16.60 -15.93 -11.46
CA GLU A 234 -15.94 -16.75 -12.49
C GLU A 234 -15.94 -16.08 -13.87
N CYS A 235 -16.66 -14.96 -14.04
CA CYS A 235 -16.73 -14.25 -15.30
C CYS A 235 -15.42 -13.49 -15.56
N GLN A 236 -14.77 -13.82 -16.68
CA GLN A 236 -13.53 -13.18 -17.10
C GLN A 236 -13.68 -11.65 -17.24
N LEU A 237 -14.78 -11.17 -17.83
CA LEU A 237 -15.03 -9.73 -18.00
C LEU A 237 -15.09 -8.98 -16.65
N HIS A 238 -15.63 -9.60 -15.60
CA HIS A 238 -15.66 -8.99 -14.27
C HIS A 238 -14.30 -9.00 -13.58
N ARG A 239 -13.47 -10.03 -13.82
CA ARG A 239 -12.08 -10.07 -13.32
C ARG A 239 -11.23 -9.00 -14.00
N GLU A 240 -11.36 -8.86 -15.31
CA GLU A 240 -10.71 -7.83 -16.12
C GLU A 240 -11.16 -6.42 -15.70
N LEU A 241 -12.47 -6.19 -15.56
CA LEU A 241 -12.99 -4.93 -15.02
C LEU A 241 -12.37 -4.62 -13.66
N THR A 242 -12.35 -5.59 -12.76
CA THR A 242 -11.88 -5.42 -11.38
C THR A 242 -10.42 -5.00 -11.30
N SER A 243 -9.59 -5.50 -12.21
CA SER A 243 -8.18 -5.12 -12.32
C SER A 243 -7.95 -3.63 -12.65
N GLY A 244 -8.98 -2.92 -13.11
CA GLY A 244 -8.94 -1.48 -13.39
C GLY A 244 -9.75 -0.61 -12.42
N LEU A 245 -10.45 -1.22 -11.45
CA LEU A 245 -11.27 -0.47 -10.48
C LEU A 245 -10.39 0.19 -9.42
N SER A 246 -10.69 1.45 -9.09
CA SER A 246 -9.84 2.32 -8.25
C SER A 246 -10.04 2.13 -6.73
N MET A 247 -10.72 1.07 -6.30
CA MET A 247 -11.02 0.79 -4.90
C MET A 247 -10.75 -0.69 -4.58
N PRO A 248 -10.64 -1.05 -3.29
CA PRO A 248 -10.59 -2.45 -2.90
C PRO A 248 -11.86 -3.20 -3.30
N ILE A 249 -11.70 -4.42 -3.80
CA ILE A 249 -12.81 -5.26 -4.31
C ILE A 249 -12.84 -6.62 -3.63
N GLY A 250 -14.02 -7.02 -3.15
CA GLY A 250 -14.25 -8.36 -2.61
C GLY A 250 -14.92 -9.30 -3.62
N PHE A 251 -14.35 -10.48 -3.83
CA PHE A 251 -14.93 -11.54 -4.66
C PHE A 251 -15.69 -12.55 -3.81
N LYS A 252 -17.01 -12.68 -4.03
CA LYS A 252 -17.82 -13.70 -3.33
C LYS A 252 -17.46 -15.11 -3.82
N ASN A 253 -17.39 -16.07 -2.89
CA ASN A 253 -17.27 -17.47 -3.25
C ASN A 253 -18.47 -17.93 -4.11
N GLY A 254 -18.25 -18.94 -4.96
CA GLY A 254 -19.25 -19.40 -5.93
C GLY A 254 -20.55 -19.88 -5.26
N THR A 255 -21.67 -19.84 -5.99
CA THR A 255 -22.99 -20.26 -5.48
C THR A 255 -23.03 -21.69 -4.93
N GLY A 256 -22.19 -22.58 -5.46
CA GLY A 256 -21.99 -23.94 -4.95
C GLY A 256 -21.12 -24.06 -3.69
N GLY A 257 -20.57 -22.97 -3.17
CA GLY A 257 -19.63 -22.97 -2.04
C GLY A 257 -18.14 -23.01 -2.43
N SER A 258 -17.82 -23.02 -3.73
CA SER A 258 -16.42 -23.09 -4.19
C SER A 258 -15.62 -21.86 -3.79
N LEU A 259 -14.61 -22.08 -2.94
CA LEU A 259 -13.65 -21.07 -2.48
C LEU A 259 -12.61 -20.75 -3.55
N GLN A 260 -12.18 -21.77 -4.31
CA GLN A 260 -11.15 -21.65 -5.35
C GLN A 260 -11.52 -20.60 -6.40
N LEU A 261 -12.81 -20.54 -6.80
CA LEU A 261 -13.26 -19.56 -7.80
C LEU A 261 -13.02 -18.11 -7.37
N ALA A 262 -13.16 -17.81 -6.07
CA ALA A 262 -12.89 -16.48 -5.55
C ALA A 262 -11.39 -16.20 -5.45
N VAL A 263 -10.59 -17.19 -5.05
CA VAL A 263 -9.11 -17.08 -5.03
C VAL A 263 -8.57 -16.84 -6.44
N ASP A 264 -9.03 -17.59 -7.44
CA ASP A 264 -8.64 -17.41 -8.84
C ASP A 264 -9.01 -16.00 -9.35
N ALA A 265 -10.15 -15.46 -8.90
CA ALA A 265 -10.58 -14.12 -9.26
C ALA A 265 -9.70 -13.04 -8.63
N VAL A 266 -9.29 -13.19 -7.36
CA VAL A 266 -8.32 -12.31 -6.69
C VAL A 266 -6.98 -12.32 -7.44
N VAL A 267 -6.45 -13.51 -7.76
CA VAL A 267 -5.20 -13.64 -8.52
C VAL A 267 -5.33 -13.00 -9.90
N SER A 268 -6.42 -13.26 -10.61
CA SER A 268 -6.64 -12.69 -11.95
C SER A 268 -6.72 -11.17 -11.90
N ALA A 269 -7.47 -10.60 -10.96
CA ALA A 269 -7.63 -9.16 -10.83
C ALA A 269 -6.34 -8.43 -10.43
N ALA A 270 -5.40 -9.10 -9.76
CA ALA A 270 -4.11 -8.51 -9.40
C ALA A 270 -3.18 -8.24 -10.61
N HIS A 271 -3.51 -8.74 -11.80
CA HIS A 271 -2.67 -8.61 -13.00
C HIS A 271 -3.25 -7.61 -14.02
N PRO A 272 -2.41 -7.03 -14.89
CA PRO A 272 -2.84 -6.24 -16.05
C PRO A 272 -3.73 -7.04 -17.02
N HIS A 273 -4.76 -6.39 -17.56
CA HIS A 273 -5.65 -6.94 -18.59
C HIS A 273 -5.91 -5.93 -19.71
N SER A 274 -6.45 -6.43 -20.82
CA SER A 274 -7.00 -5.62 -21.92
C SER A 274 -8.39 -6.15 -22.29
N PHE A 275 -9.41 -5.30 -22.26
CA PHE A 275 -10.80 -5.71 -22.53
C PHE A 275 -11.61 -4.62 -23.24
N LEU A 276 -12.76 -5.02 -23.78
CA LEU A 276 -13.71 -4.09 -24.42
C LEU A 276 -14.61 -3.45 -23.37
N GLY A 277 -14.53 -2.13 -23.24
CA GLY A 277 -15.34 -1.33 -22.33
C GLY A 277 -16.01 -0.15 -23.02
N VAL A 278 -16.41 0.84 -22.22
CA VAL A 278 -16.95 2.11 -22.70
C VAL A 278 -16.11 3.27 -22.17
N SER A 279 -15.88 4.28 -22.99
CA SER A 279 -15.24 5.54 -22.58
C SER A 279 -16.21 6.44 -21.81
N SER A 280 -15.68 7.49 -21.19
CA SER A 280 -16.49 8.53 -20.55
C SER A 280 -17.48 9.21 -21.51
N HIS A 281 -17.22 9.18 -22.82
CA HIS A 281 -18.12 9.71 -23.85
C HIS A 281 -19.15 8.68 -24.34
N GLY A 282 -19.23 7.50 -23.74
CA GLY A 282 -20.21 6.46 -24.09
C GLY A 282 -19.87 5.68 -25.37
N LEU A 283 -18.64 5.81 -25.89
CA LEU A 283 -18.17 5.06 -27.05
C LEU A 283 -17.48 3.77 -26.61
N ALA A 284 -17.62 2.70 -27.39
CA ALA A 284 -16.85 1.48 -27.21
C ALA A 284 -15.35 1.80 -27.21
N ALA A 285 -14.60 1.20 -26.28
CA ALA A 285 -13.20 1.48 -26.05
C ALA A 285 -12.41 0.21 -25.70
N ILE A 286 -11.13 0.20 -26.02
CA ILE A 286 -10.18 -0.78 -25.49
C ILE A 286 -9.65 -0.22 -24.17
N VAL A 287 -9.85 -0.96 -23.08
CA VAL A 287 -9.42 -0.59 -21.74
C VAL A 287 -8.22 -1.45 -21.37
N ASN A 288 -7.10 -0.82 -21.02
CA ASN A 288 -5.93 -1.48 -20.47
C ASN A 288 -5.81 -1.16 -18.97
N THR A 289 -5.60 -2.17 -18.15
CA THR A 289 -5.53 -2.04 -16.69
C THR A 289 -4.15 -2.40 -16.18
N ASN A 290 -3.83 -1.98 -14.95
CA ASN A 290 -2.53 -2.23 -14.32
C ASN A 290 -2.56 -3.40 -13.31
N GLY A 291 -3.74 -3.96 -13.03
CA GLY A 291 -3.95 -4.85 -11.90
C GLY A 291 -4.46 -4.11 -10.66
N ASN A 292 -5.19 -4.82 -9.82
CA ASN A 292 -5.72 -4.35 -8.54
C ASN A 292 -5.28 -5.31 -7.42
N ASP A 293 -4.26 -4.90 -6.67
CA ASP A 293 -3.68 -5.65 -5.55
C ASP A 293 -4.53 -5.58 -4.27
N ALA A 294 -5.56 -4.74 -4.24
CA ALA A 294 -6.47 -4.56 -3.11
C ALA A 294 -7.71 -5.48 -3.18
N CYS A 295 -7.55 -6.68 -3.73
CA CYS A 295 -8.61 -7.67 -3.83
C CYS A 295 -8.61 -8.65 -2.63
N HIS A 296 -9.79 -9.14 -2.23
CA HIS A 296 -9.95 -10.11 -1.14
C HIS A 296 -11.13 -11.06 -1.39
N VAL A 297 -11.22 -12.14 -0.60
CA VAL A 297 -12.31 -13.12 -0.72
C VAL A 297 -13.45 -12.78 0.24
N ILE A 298 -14.70 -12.95 -0.21
CA ILE A 298 -15.91 -12.88 0.63
C ILE A 298 -16.51 -14.29 0.78
N LEU A 299 -16.55 -14.78 2.02
CA LEU A 299 -17.23 -16.03 2.41
C LEU A 299 -18.71 -15.75 2.67
N ARG A 300 -19.61 -16.34 1.86
CA ARG A 300 -21.05 -16.05 1.88
C ARG A 300 -21.96 -17.29 1.98
N GLY A 301 -21.38 -18.43 2.30
CA GLY A 301 -21.98 -19.77 2.26
C GLY A 301 -22.12 -20.31 0.84
N GLY A 302 -22.94 -21.35 0.69
CA GLY A 302 -23.25 -21.95 -0.61
C GLY A 302 -24.32 -23.01 -0.49
N SER A 303 -24.61 -23.72 -1.58
CA SER A 303 -25.53 -24.88 -1.53
C SER A 303 -25.02 -26.02 -0.64
N THR A 304 -23.71 -26.05 -0.34
CA THR A 304 -23.07 -27.01 0.55
C THR A 304 -23.19 -26.65 2.03
N GLY A 305 -23.74 -25.48 2.36
CA GLY A 305 -23.93 -24.99 3.73
C GLY A 305 -23.22 -23.67 4.01
N THR A 306 -23.12 -23.34 5.29
CA THR A 306 -22.47 -22.13 5.81
C THR A 306 -20.95 -22.28 5.77
N ASN A 307 -20.21 -21.18 5.57
CA ASN A 307 -18.74 -21.19 5.52
C ASN A 307 -18.09 -20.05 6.31
N TYR A 308 -18.71 -19.59 7.41
CA TYR A 308 -18.16 -18.56 8.29
C TYR A 308 -17.29 -19.10 9.43
N SER A 309 -17.36 -20.41 9.72
CA SER A 309 -16.63 -20.99 10.85
C SER A 309 -15.12 -20.95 10.65
N LYS A 310 -14.37 -21.01 11.75
CA LYS A 310 -12.90 -21.00 11.76
C LYS A 310 -12.27 -22.00 10.77
N GLU A 311 -12.82 -23.21 10.66
CA GLU A 311 -12.33 -24.22 9.73
C GLU A 311 -12.39 -23.74 8.26
N HIS A 312 -13.44 -23.01 7.89
CA HIS A 312 -13.59 -22.46 6.54
C HIS A 312 -12.65 -21.27 6.30
N VAL A 313 -12.46 -20.42 7.31
CA VAL A 313 -11.47 -19.33 7.29
C VAL A 313 -10.05 -19.91 7.11
N ASP A 314 -9.71 -20.98 7.84
CA ASP A 314 -8.43 -21.68 7.72
C ASP A 314 -8.22 -22.25 6.31
N LYS A 315 -9.26 -22.85 5.71
CA LYS A 315 -9.21 -23.39 4.34
C LYS A 315 -8.97 -22.31 3.30
N VAL A 316 -9.72 -21.20 3.33
CA VAL A 316 -9.54 -20.13 2.33
C VAL A 316 -8.20 -19.43 2.49
N ALA A 317 -7.73 -19.24 3.73
CA ALA A 317 -6.41 -18.68 4.01
C ALA A 317 -5.30 -19.55 3.44
N ALA A 318 -5.39 -20.88 3.61
CA ALA A 318 -4.44 -21.82 3.00
C ALA A 318 -4.42 -21.75 1.47
N LEU A 319 -5.59 -21.57 0.83
CA LEU A 319 -5.68 -21.40 -0.63
C LEU A 319 -5.07 -20.07 -1.10
N LEU A 320 -5.35 -18.97 -0.40
CA LEU A 320 -4.75 -17.66 -0.69
C LEU A 320 -3.23 -17.70 -0.54
N LYS A 321 -2.73 -18.29 0.55
CA LYS A 321 -1.30 -18.47 0.79
C LYS A 321 -0.64 -19.31 -0.29
N LYS A 322 -1.27 -20.43 -0.71
CA LYS A 322 -0.78 -21.26 -1.83
C LYS A 322 -0.74 -20.49 -3.16
N ALA A 323 -1.64 -19.53 -3.34
CA ALA A 323 -1.70 -18.65 -4.51
C ALA A 323 -0.82 -17.39 -4.38
N HIS A 324 0.03 -17.30 -3.35
CA HIS A 324 0.86 -16.13 -3.05
C HIS A 324 0.07 -14.83 -2.90
N GLN A 325 -1.14 -14.91 -2.35
CA GLN A 325 -2.00 -13.76 -2.03
C GLN A 325 -2.08 -13.55 -0.52
N SER A 326 -2.35 -12.30 -0.11
CA SER A 326 -2.62 -11.97 1.28
C SER A 326 -3.85 -12.72 1.79
N GLU A 327 -3.79 -13.25 3.01
CA GLU A 327 -4.84 -14.05 3.64
C GLU A 327 -6.00 -13.16 4.16
N ASN A 328 -6.56 -12.33 3.29
CA ASN A 328 -7.61 -11.36 3.62
C ASN A 328 -9.00 -11.95 3.31
N VAL A 329 -9.81 -12.09 4.35
CA VAL A 329 -11.13 -12.73 4.29
C VAL A 329 -12.19 -11.81 4.87
N MET A 330 -13.24 -11.54 4.10
CA MET A 330 -14.47 -10.92 4.58
C MET A 330 -15.56 -11.99 4.75
N VAL A 331 -16.37 -11.90 5.81
CA VAL A 331 -17.49 -12.82 6.03
C VAL A 331 -18.83 -12.11 5.82
N ASP A 332 -19.60 -12.54 4.83
CA ASP A 332 -21.00 -12.14 4.63
C ASP A 332 -21.88 -12.91 5.61
N CYS A 333 -22.48 -12.20 6.57
CA CYS A 333 -23.31 -12.80 7.61
C CYS A 333 -24.71 -13.18 7.11
N SER A 334 -25.11 -12.71 5.93
CA SER A 334 -26.42 -12.97 5.31
C SER A 334 -26.36 -14.18 4.35
N HIS A 335 -27.23 -14.21 3.36
CA HIS A 335 -27.26 -15.14 2.24
C HIS A 335 -27.14 -16.62 2.65
N GLY A 336 -26.10 -17.32 2.19
CA GLY A 336 -25.90 -18.75 2.49
C GLY A 336 -25.51 -18.98 3.94
N ASN A 337 -24.80 -18.04 4.56
CA ASN A 337 -24.36 -18.13 5.94
C ASN A 337 -25.51 -17.93 6.94
N SER A 338 -26.51 -17.12 6.61
CA SER A 338 -27.72 -16.98 7.44
C SER A 338 -28.76 -18.08 7.21
N ASN A 339 -28.49 -19.05 6.31
CA ASN A 339 -29.50 -19.99 5.81
C ASN A 339 -30.77 -19.28 5.26
N LYS A 340 -30.59 -18.08 4.70
CA LYS A 340 -31.66 -17.19 4.21
C LYS A 340 -32.65 -16.73 5.30
N ASP A 341 -32.27 -16.81 6.57
CA ASP A 341 -33.00 -16.19 7.67
C ASP A 341 -32.19 -15.01 8.23
N HIS A 342 -32.67 -13.79 7.99
CA HIS A 342 -32.06 -12.57 8.49
C HIS A 342 -31.73 -12.58 10.00
N LYS A 343 -32.51 -13.30 10.82
CA LYS A 343 -32.26 -13.38 12.28
C LYS A 343 -30.98 -14.13 12.62
N ASN A 344 -30.54 -15.03 11.74
CA ASN A 344 -29.28 -15.76 11.91
C ASN A 344 -28.06 -14.87 11.65
N GLN A 345 -28.20 -13.69 11.05
CA GLN A 345 -27.05 -12.79 10.85
C GLN A 345 -26.35 -12.46 12.18
N ALA A 346 -27.09 -12.27 13.27
CA ALA A 346 -26.53 -12.04 14.60
C ALA A 346 -25.74 -13.26 15.12
N ILE A 347 -26.20 -14.48 14.82
CA ILE A 347 -25.50 -15.72 15.20
C ILE A 347 -24.19 -15.86 14.44
N VAL A 348 -24.22 -15.65 13.12
CA VAL A 348 -23.01 -15.66 12.28
C VAL A 348 -22.03 -14.60 12.75
N CYS A 349 -22.53 -13.40 13.02
CA CYS A 349 -21.71 -12.29 13.48
C CYS A 349 -21.08 -12.57 14.84
N ALA A 350 -21.80 -13.20 15.77
CA ALA A 350 -21.26 -13.59 17.07
C ALA A 350 -20.12 -14.62 16.96
N ASP A 351 -20.23 -15.58 16.04
CA ASP A 351 -19.15 -16.56 15.76
C ASP A 351 -17.91 -15.85 15.19
N VAL A 352 -18.09 -14.98 14.19
CA VAL A 352 -17.00 -14.19 13.62
C VAL A 352 -16.37 -13.26 14.65
N ALA A 353 -17.18 -12.60 15.48
CA ALA A 353 -16.73 -11.76 16.58
C ALA A 353 -15.89 -12.56 17.58
N ALA A 354 -16.25 -13.81 17.89
CA ALA A 354 -15.46 -14.68 18.75
C ALA A 354 -14.10 -15.03 18.10
N GLN A 355 -14.06 -15.32 16.80
CA GLN A 355 -12.82 -15.56 16.07
C GLN A 355 -11.90 -14.33 16.05
N VAL A 356 -12.46 -13.15 15.77
CA VAL A 356 -11.73 -11.88 15.82
C VAL A 356 -11.20 -11.63 17.23
N ALA A 357 -12.04 -11.73 18.26
CA ALA A 357 -11.64 -11.55 19.66
C ALA A 357 -10.53 -12.51 20.09
N ALA A 358 -10.51 -13.73 19.53
CA ALA A 358 -9.49 -14.75 19.79
C ALA A 358 -8.14 -14.49 19.09
N GLY A 359 -8.01 -13.45 18.26
CA GLY A 359 -6.73 -13.12 17.60
C GLY A 359 -6.70 -13.30 16.08
N ASP A 360 -7.79 -13.69 15.42
CA ASP A 360 -7.74 -13.97 13.99
C ASP A 360 -7.65 -12.69 13.15
N GLU A 361 -6.43 -12.36 12.69
CA GLU A 361 -6.15 -11.18 11.86
C GLU A 361 -6.49 -11.39 10.38
N ARG A 362 -6.79 -12.62 9.95
CA ARG A 362 -7.14 -12.92 8.55
C ARG A 362 -8.56 -12.44 8.21
N ILE A 363 -9.41 -12.33 9.22
CA ILE A 363 -10.75 -11.76 9.08
C ILE A 363 -10.63 -10.23 9.02
N MET A 364 -10.61 -9.71 7.80
CA MET A 364 -10.46 -8.28 7.53
C MET A 364 -11.77 -7.51 7.70
N GLY A 365 -12.91 -8.20 7.62
CA GLY A 365 -14.20 -7.55 7.71
C GLY A 365 -15.41 -8.47 7.68
N VAL A 366 -16.59 -7.86 7.81
CA VAL A 366 -17.89 -8.52 7.68
C VAL A 366 -18.82 -7.72 6.77
N MET A 367 -19.81 -8.42 6.20
CA MET A 367 -20.93 -7.81 5.48
C MET A 367 -22.25 -8.17 6.15
N LEU A 368 -23.12 -7.16 6.30
CA LEU A 368 -24.41 -7.22 6.97
C LEU A 368 -25.51 -6.63 6.07
N GLU A 369 -26.66 -7.29 6.02
CA GLU A 369 -27.86 -6.77 5.38
C GLU A 369 -28.84 -6.27 6.45
N SER A 370 -28.93 -4.94 6.57
CA SER A 370 -29.69 -4.23 7.59
C SER A 370 -30.54 -3.11 6.98
N ASN A 371 -31.68 -2.79 7.59
CA ASN A 371 -32.52 -1.69 7.13
C ASN A 371 -33.17 -0.98 8.33
N LEU A 372 -33.94 0.07 8.07
CA LEU A 372 -34.70 0.76 9.13
C LEU A 372 -35.68 -0.20 9.81
N VAL A 373 -36.35 -1.04 9.02
CA VAL A 373 -37.32 -2.05 9.46
C VAL A 373 -36.83 -3.46 9.08
N GLU A 374 -36.96 -4.41 9.99
CA GLU A 374 -36.55 -5.81 9.78
C GLU A 374 -37.41 -6.54 8.74
N GLY A 375 -36.88 -7.66 8.25
CA GLY A 375 -37.57 -8.54 7.32
C GLY A 375 -37.56 -8.05 5.88
N ALA A 376 -38.50 -8.57 5.09
CA ALA A 376 -38.74 -8.17 3.71
C ALA A 376 -40.25 -8.13 3.41
N GLN A 377 -40.61 -7.42 2.34
CA GLN A 377 -41.96 -7.33 1.81
C GLN A 377 -41.99 -7.72 0.33
N LYS A 378 -43.13 -8.23 -0.14
CA LYS A 378 -43.32 -8.56 -1.55
C LYS A 378 -43.87 -7.35 -2.30
N LEU A 379 -43.40 -7.14 -3.53
CA LEU A 379 -44.04 -6.22 -4.46
C LEU A 379 -45.39 -6.81 -4.89
N VAL A 380 -46.48 -6.18 -4.43
CA VAL A 380 -47.84 -6.51 -4.84
C VAL A 380 -48.42 -5.30 -5.57
N PRO A 381 -48.92 -5.44 -6.80
CA PRO A 381 -49.49 -4.31 -7.53
C PRO A 381 -50.56 -3.56 -6.72
N ASN A 382 -50.49 -2.22 -6.75
CA ASN A 382 -51.41 -1.30 -6.04
C ASN A 382 -51.40 -1.38 -4.50
N MET A 383 -50.45 -2.09 -3.89
CA MET A 383 -50.24 -2.05 -2.45
C MET A 383 -49.11 -1.07 -2.11
N PRO A 384 -49.31 -0.12 -1.19
CA PRO A 384 -48.24 0.77 -0.75
C PRO A 384 -47.15 -0.05 -0.04
N LEU A 385 -45.88 0.29 -0.31
CA LEU A 385 -44.73 -0.33 0.35
C LEU A 385 -44.56 0.25 1.76
N GLU A 386 -44.24 -0.62 2.70
CA GLU A 386 -43.83 -0.23 4.05
C GLU A 386 -42.48 0.50 3.97
N TYR A 387 -42.44 1.71 4.52
CA TYR A 387 -41.25 2.56 4.50
C TYR A 387 -40.08 1.89 5.23
N GLY A 388 -38.88 1.97 4.64
CA GLY A 388 -37.67 1.47 5.28
C GLY A 388 -37.56 -0.06 5.39
N LYS A 389 -38.40 -0.82 4.67
CA LYS A 389 -38.39 -2.28 4.65
C LYS A 389 -37.99 -2.84 3.29
N SER A 390 -37.11 -3.83 3.28
CA SER A 390 -36.54 -4.39 2.04
C SER A 390 -37.61 -5.01 1.13
N ILE A 391 -37.52 -4.80 -0.18
CA ILE A 391 -38.33 -5.49 -1.21
C ILE A 391 -37.63 -6.69 -1.85
N THR A 392 -36.41 -7.00 -1.37
CA THR A 392 -35.58 -8.11 -1.87
C THR A 392 -35.33 -9.15 -0.79
N ASP A 393 -34.10 -9.29 -0.27
CA ASP A 393 -33.86 -10.21 0.85
C ASP A 393 -34.19 -9.54 2.18
N ALA A 394 -34.54 -10.36 3.16
CA ALA A 394 -34.84 -9.90 4.51
C ALA A 394 -33.59 -9.31 5.18
N CYS A 395 -33.75 -8.16 5.82
CA CYS A 395 -32.69 -7.47 6.55
C CYS A 395 -32.93 -7.55 8.06
N ILE A 396 -31.88 -7.44 8.87
CA ILE A 396 -32.07 -7.13 10.30
C ILE A 396 -32.56 -5.69 10.47
N GLY A 397 -33.26 -5.42 11.57
CA GLY A 397 -33.75 -4.09 11.90
C GLY A 397 -32.64 -3.17 12.40
N TRP A 398 -32.98 -1.89 12.58
CA TRP A 398 -32.03 -0.89 13.07
C TRP A 398 -31.47 -1.23 14.47
N ASP A 399 -32.32 -1.67 15.39
CA ASP A 399 -31.91 -1.94 16.77
C ASP A 399 -30.91 -3.11 16.83
N ASP A 400 -31.16 -4.19 16.08
CA ASP A 400 -30.21 -5.30 15.95
C ASP A 400 -28.90 -4.85 15.28
N THR A 401 -28.98 -3.93 14.32
CA THR A 401 -27.79 -3.37 13.65
C THR A 401 -26.88 -2.69 14.65
N VAL A 402 -27.44 -1.88 15.56
CA VAL A 402 -26.68 -1.21 16.63
C VAL A 402 -26.00 -2.23 17.53
N VAL A 403 -26.74 -3.25 17.98
CA VAL A 403 -26.21 -4.31 18.85
C VAL A 403 -25.04 -5.04 18.19
N VAL A 404 -25.22 -5.46 16.94
CA VAL A 404 -24.20 -6.19 16.17
C VAL A 404 -22.94 -5.34 15.95
N LEU A 405 -23.08 -4.05 15.63
CA LEU A 405 -21.93 -3.16 15.46
C LEU A 405 -21.14 -2.99 16.77
N HIS A 406 -21.81 -2.82 17.91
CA HIS A 406 -21.13 -2.74 19.20
C HIS A 406 -20.44 -4.07 19.58
N GLN A 407 -21.05 -5.21 19.25
CA GLN A 407 -20.43 -6.52 19.47
C GLN A 407 -19.14 -6.69 18.67
N LEU A 408 -19.14 -6.29 17.39
CA LEU A 408 -17.95 -6.33 16.54
C LEU A 408 -16.86 -5.39 17.07
N ALA A 409 -17.21 -4.18 17.51
CA ALA A 409 -16.28 -3.25 18.10
C ALA A 409 -15.66 -3.80 19.40
N GLU A 410 -16.44 -4.48 20.23
CA GLU A 410 -15.94 -5.18 21.42
C GLU A 410 -15.00 -6.33 21.05
N ALA A 411 -15.28 -7.08 19.99
CA ALA A 411 -14.39 -8.14 19.51
C ALA A 411 -13.04 -7.59 19.03
N VAL A 412 -13.02 -6.46 18.31
CA VAL A 412 -11.77 -5.79 17.92
C VAL A 412 -10.99 -5.32 19.15
N ARG A 413 -11.67 -4.71 20.15
CA ARG A 413 -11.05 -4.31 21.42
C ARG A 413 -10.51 -5.51 22.19
N SER A 414 -11.23 -6.63 22.21
CA SER A 414 -10.77 -7.89 22.79
C SER A 414 -9.55 -8.43 22.06
N ARG A 415 -9.55 -8.42 20.72
CA ARG A 415 -8.38 -8.82 19.92
C ARG A 415 -7.17 -7.97 20.23
N ARG A 416 -7.36 -6.64 20.31
CA ARG A 416 -6.31 -5.71 20.76
C ARG A 416 -5.86 -6.03 22.16
N SER A 417 -6.74 -6.43 23.08
CA SER A 417 -6.37 -6.81 24.43
C SER A 417 -5.57 -8.12 24.49
N VAL A 418 -5.84 -9.08 23.60
CA VAL A 418 -5.09 -10.34 23.46
C VAL A 418 -3.74 -10.08 22.80
N LYS A 419 -3.71 -9.27 21.74
CA LYS A 419 -2.49 -8.82 21.09
C LYS A 419 -1.66 -7.98 22.03
N ASN A 420 -2.29 -7.08 22.78
CA ASN A 420 -1.69 -6.42 23.91
C ASN A 420 -1.19 -7.48 24.90
N ARG A 421 -1.92 -8.50 25.35
CA ARG A 421 -1.28 -9.54 26.19
C ARG A 421 -0.07 -10.27 25.57
N ALA A 422 0.13 -10.23 24.24
CA ALA A 422 1.33 -10.70 23.54
C ALA A 422 2.39 -9.60 23.21
N ASP A 423 1.99 -8.33 23.10
CA ASP A 423 2.75 -7.15 22.63
C ASP A 423 2.74 -5.97 23.65
N VAL A 424 2.04 -6.10 24.77
CA VAL A 424 1.99 -5.20 25.94
C VAL A 424 3.05 -5.68 26.88
N MET A 425 4.06 -4.82 27.01
CA MET A 425 4.77 -4.58 28.26
C MET A 425 3.86 -4.93 29.43
N PRO A 426 4.23 -5.87 30.32
CA PRO A 426 3.36 -6.32 31.40
C PRO A 426 2.61 -5.13 31.98
N THR A 427 1.28 -5.19 31.96
CA THR A 427 0.47 -4.26 32.75
C THR A 427 1.11 -4.16 34.13
N ARG A 428 1.12 -2.98 34.76
CA ARG A 428 1.68 -2.75 36.10
C ARG A 428 1.26 -3.76 37.18
N ASP A 429 0.31 -4.65 36.90
CA ASP A 429 0.16 -5.94 37.58
C ASP A 429 1.41 -6.83 37.40
N HIS A 430 2.34 -6.64 38.33
CA HIS A 430 3.53 -7.42 38.63
C HIS A 430 3.40 -8.94 38.45
N ALA A 431 3.69 -9.47 37.26
CA ALA A 431 3.85 -10.91 37.06
C ALA A 431 5.09 -11.31 36.25
N ASP A 432 5.51 -10.52 35.26
CA ASP A 432 6.66 -10.89 34.41
C ASP A 432 7.89 -10.06 34.76
N ALA A 433 8.82 -10.67 35.50
CA ALA A 433 10.03 -10.02 35.99
C ALA A 433 11.05 -9.84 34.87
N ILE A 434 11.74 -8.71 34.84
CA ILE A 434 12.96 -8.56 34.04
C ILE A 434 14.01 -9.53 34.60
N VAL A 435 14.45 -10.47 33.78
CA VAL A 435 15.46 -11.47 34.16
C VAL A 435 16.85 -11.12 33.64
N ALA A 436 16.95 -10.32 32.57
CA ALA A 436 18.23 -9.87 32.03
C ALA A 436 18.08 -8.57 31.23
N THR A 437 19.16 -7.79 31.19
CA THR A 437 19.33 -6.67 30.27
C THR A 437 20.68 -6.81 29.57
N LYS A 438 20.69 -6.81 28.24
CA LYS A 438 21.91 -6.82 27.42
C LYS A 438 21.98 -5.51 26.64
N MET A 439 23.06 -4.74 26.80
CA MET A 439 23.30 -3.58 25.95
C MET A 439 23.59 -4.05 24.52
N LEU A 440 22.84 -3.53 23.54
CA LEU A 440 23.01 -3.83 22.12
C LEU A 440 23.88 -2.77 21.44
N SER A 441 23.63 -1.51 21.76
CA SER A 441 24.39 -0.36 21.26
C SER A 441 24.36 0.76 22.29
N GLY A 442 25.29 1.71 22.20
CA GLY A 442 25.27 2.89 23.06
C GLY A 442 26.47 3.80 22.84
N GLY A 443 26.21 5.09 22.87
CA GLY A 443 27.20 6.13 22.62
C GLY A 443 27.11 7.27 23.65
N LEU A 444 27.41 8.47 23.19
CA LEU A 444 27.30 9.69 24.01
C LEU A 444 25.86 10.21 24.09
N THR A 445 25.04 9.92 23.08
CA THR A 445 23.74 10.57 22.84
C THR A 445 22.55 9.66 23.07
N ASN A 446 22.73 8.34 23.08
CA ASN A 446 21.69 7.35 23.27
C ASN A 446 22.26 6.03 23.81
N HIS A 447 21.38 5.16 24.28
CA HIS A 447 21.71 3.81 24.71
C HIS A 447 20.58 2.84 24.35
N VAL A 448 20.92 1.67 23.83
CA VAL A 448 19.99 0.65 23.35
C VAL A 448 20.23 -0.65 24.13
N TRP A 449 19.18 -1.17 24.76
CA TRP A 449 19.22 -2.43 25.50
C TRP A 449 18.17 -3.39 24.99
N ARG A 450 18.53 -4.67 24.94
CA ARG A 450 17.58 -5.78 24.95
C ARG A 450 17.19 -6.07 26.39
N VAL A 451 15.91 -5.96 26.69
CA VAL A 451 15.30 -6.33 27.98
C VAL A 451 14.66 -7.70 27.80
N SER A 452 15.04 -8.65 28.66
CA SER A 452 14.50 -10.03 28.65
C SER A 452 13.64 -10.24 29.88
N PHE A 453 12.48 -10.86 29.67
CA PHE A 453 11.48 -11.13 30.69
C PHE A 453 11.42 -12.61 31.05
N ALA A 454 10.90 -12.94 32.23
CA ALA A 454 10.80 -14.32 32.74
C ALA A 454 9.93 -15.21 31.85
N SER A 455 8.97 -14.63 31.12
CA SER A 455 8.16 -15.31 30.09
C SER A 455 8.96 -15.78 28.87
N GLY A 456 10.20 -15.30 28.71
CA GLY A 456 11.01 -15.50 27.50
C GLY A 456 10.79 -14.42 26.43
N GLN A 457 9.89 -13.46 26.65
CA GLN A 457 9.74 -12.30 25.78
C GLN A 457 10.97 -11.39 25.85
N THR A 458 11.31 -10.73 24.74
CA THR A 458 12.31 -9.68 24.70
C THR A 458 11.79 -8.42 24.02
N LEU A 459 12.28 -7.27 24.47
CA LEU A 459 11.99 -5.96 23.90
C LEU A 459 13.27 -5.16 23.79
N VAL A 460 13.33 -4.22 22.85
CA VAL A 460 14.42 -3.26 22.75
C VAL A 460 13.97 -1.94 23.39
N LEU A 461 14.76 -1.45 24.33
CA LEU A 461 14.59 -0.17 25.01
C LEU A 461 15.70 0.75 24.54
N LYS A 462 15.32 1.90 23.99
CA LYS A 462 16.25 2.97 23.65
C LYS A 462 16.02 4.20 24.49
N TYR A 463 17.07 4.68 25.14
CA TYR A 463 17.03 5.85 26.03
C TYR A 463 17.82 7.00 25.43
N PHE A 464 17.26 8.21 25.53
CA PHE A 464 17.83 9.45 25.02
C PHE A 464 18.13 10.39 26.20
N PRO A 465 19.35 10.37 26.77
CA PRO A 465 19.69 11.25 27.88
C PRO A 465 19.59 12.73 27.50
N GLY A 466 19.19 13.58 28.44
CA GLY A 466 19.09 15.04 28.22
C GLY A 466 20.43 15.78 28.09
N ALA A 467 21.55 15.10 28.33
CA ALA A 467 22.91 15.60 28.12
C ALA A 467 23.85 14.42 27.84
N PRO A 468 24.95 14.62 27.09
CA PRO A 468 25.86 13.53 26.79
C PRO A 468 26.67 13.08 28.01
N LYS A 469 27.06 11.82 28.01
CA LYS A 469 27.88 11.23 29.08
C LYS A 469 29.20 12.01 29.21
N GLY A 470 29.44 12.58 30.39
CA GLY A 470 30.65 13.35 30.69
C GLY A 470 30.58 14.85 30.37
N ASN A 471 29.47 15.37 29.87
CA ASN A 471 29.26 16.81 29.68
C ASN A 471 27.80 17.23 29.91
N GLU A 472 27.41 17.34 31.19
CA GLU A 472 26.03 17.65 31.62
C GLU A 472 25.53 19.06 31.25
N ASN A 473 26.46 19.95 30.90
CA ASN A 473 26.18 21.34 30.50
C ASN A 473 25.68 21.43 29.06
N LEU A 474 26.03 20.47 28.19
CA LEU A 474 25.54 20.43 26.82
C LEU A 474 24.15 19.76 26.79
N LYS A 475 23.09 20.56 26.69
CA LYS A 475 21.73 20.03 26.62
C LYS A 475 21.43 19.46 25.24
N LEU A 476 20.94 18.22 25.21
CA LEU A 476 20.47 17.57 24.00
C LEU A 476 18.96 17.84 23.83
N PRO A 477 18.48 18.07 22.60
CA PRO A 477 17.06 18.24 22.34
C PRO A 477 16.25 17.03 22.80
N ALA A 478 15.11 17.28 23.45
CA ALA A 478 14.18 16.25 23.91
C ALA A 478 13.43 15.59 22.74
N GLN A 479 13.28 16.32 21.63
CA GLN A 479 12.57 15.87 20.43
C GLN A 479 13.26 14.71 19.70
N ARG A 480 14.52 14.37 20.04
CA ARG A 480 15.25 13.27 19.36
C ARG A 480 14.50 11.93 19.47
N ALA A 481 14.00 11.62 20.66
CA ALA A 481 13.23 10.39 20.90
C ALA A 481 11.90 10.38 20.12
N GLU A 482 11.23 11.52 20.04
CA GLU A 482 9.98 11.68 19.27
C GLU A 482 10.23 11.53 17.76
N VAL A 483 11.29 12.16 17.24
CA VAL A 483 11.67 12.10 15.83
C VAL A 483 12.02 10.67 15.44
N GLU A 484 12.77 9.95 16.28
CA GLU A 484 13.08 8.54 16.01
C GLU A 484 11.84 7.64 16.06
N PHE A 485 10.96 7.84 17.04
CA PHE A 485 9.68 7.11 17.10
C PHE A 485 8.85 7.33 15.84
N CYS A 486 8.78 8.57 15.32
CA CYS A 486 8.10 8.87 14.06
C CYS A 486 8.81 8.23 12.85
N ALA A 487 10.13 8.32 12.77
CA ALA A 487 10.91 7.77 11.67
C ALA A 487 10.76 6.25 11.55
N LEU A 488 10.81 5.54 12.69
CA LEU A 488 10.56 4.09 12.76
C LEU A 488 9.13 3.74 12.30
N GLY A 489 8.14 4.57 12.63
CA GLY A 489 6.76 4.38 12.15
C GLY A 489 6.64 4.58 10.64
N SER A 490 7.33 5.58 10.08
CA SER A 490 7.35 5.84 8.64
C SER A 490 8.07 4.76 7.84
N MET A 491 9.06 4.09 8.44
CA MET A 491 9.72 2.94 7.83
C MET A 491 8.86 1.68 7.73
N GLU A 492 7.80 1.56 8.53
CA GLU A 492 6.95 0.36 8.52
C GLU A 492 6.34 0.11 7.12
N ALA A 493 6.08 1.18 6.35
CA ALA A 493 5.59 1.08 4.97
C ALA A 493 6.61 0.46 3.99
N TYR A 494 7.91 0.61 4.28
CA TYR A 494 9.02 0.09 3.47
C TYR A 494 9.52 -1.26 3.98
N ALA A 495 9.31 -1.56 5.27
CA ALA A 495 9.74 -2.78 5.95
C ALA A 495 8.77 -3.98 5.81
N LEU A 496 7.66 -3.86 5.05
CA LEU A 496 6.73 -4.98 4.78
C LEU A 496 7.46 -6.15 4.09
N PRO A 497 7.28 -7.39 4.58
CA PRO A 497 8.37 -8.34 4.83
C PRO A 497 9.48 -8.22 3.79
N HIS A 498 10.47 -7.41 4.12
CA HIS A 498 11.58 -7.15 3.21
C HIS A 498 12.55 -8.33 3.27
N PRO A 499 12.99 -8.88 2.13
CA PRO A 499 13.69 -10.17 2.10
C PRO A 499 15.08 -10.13 2.75
N LEU A 500 15.71 -8.96 2.86
CA LEU A 500 17.10 -8.82 3.29
C LEU A 500 17.27 -8.16 4.66
N TRP A 501 16.34 -7.29 5.07
CA TRP A 501 16.52 -6.46 6.26
C TRP A 501 15.19 -6.09 6.92
N SER A 502 15.22 -5.77 8.22
CA SER A 502 14.08 -5.17 8.94
C SER A 502 14.51 -4.07 9.90
N THR A 503 13.57 -3.25 10.35
CA THR A 503 13.73 -2.30 11.47
C THR A 503 12.79 -2.68 12.61
N PRO A 504 13.14 -2.40 13.88
CA PRO A 504 12.23 -2.55 15.00
C PRO A 504 10.92 -1.79 14.77
N LYS A 505 9.81 -2.42 15.13
CA LYS A 505 8.51 -1.75 15.21
C LYS A 505 8.50 -0.88 16.47
N PRO A 506 8.21 0.43 16.38
CA PRO A 506 8.07 1.28 17.55
C PRO A 506 6.79 0.88 18.30
N LEU A 507 6.92 0.53 19.58
CA LEU A 507 5.82 0.04 20.42
C LEU A 507 5.29 1.13 21.35
N PHE A 508 6.19 1.89 21.96
CA PHE A 508 5.83 2.93 22.92
C PHE A 508 6.89 4.04 22.96
N TYR A 509 6.44 5.27 23.18
CA TYR A 509 7.31 6.42 23.43
C TYR A 509 6.89 7.09 24.74
N ASP A 510 7.86 7.24 25.65
CA ASP A 510 7.72 7.98 26.89
C ASP A 510 8.47 9.32 26.77
N ALA A 511 7.73 10.41 26.69
CA ALA A 511 8.30 11.75 26.58
C ALA A 511 8.99 12.21 27.87
N GLU A 512 8.49 11.81 29.05
CA GLU A 512 9.08 12.20 30.34
C GLU A 512 10.39 11.45 30.60
N ALA A 513 10.38 10.15 30.33
CA ALA A 513 11.58 9.33 30.48
C ALA A 513 12.55 9.46 29.30
N SER A 514 12.13 10.09 28.19
CA SER A 514 12.89 10.14 26.93
C SER A 514 13.30 8.73 26.47
N VAL A 515 12.33 7.81 26.43
CA VAL A 515 12.52 6.39 26.09
C VAL A 515 11.63 6.01 24.92
N VAL A 516 12.18 5.22 23.99
CA VAL A 516 11.43 4.50 22.96
C VAL A 516 11.55 3.00 23.24
N LEU A 517 10.41 2.32 23.35
CA LEU A 517 10.32 0.87 23.36
C LEU A 517 9.96 0.38 21.97
N MET A 518 10.64 -0.65 21.51
CA MET A 518 10.49 -1.20 20.18
C MET A 518 10.59 -2.73 20.19
N SER A 519 10.05 -3.38 19.16
CA SER A 519 10.09 -4.84 19.03
C SER A 519 11.53 -5.34 18.90
N ASP A 520 11.83 -6.50 19.48
CA ASP A 520 13.12 -7.16 19.30
C ASP A 520 13.09 -8.13 18.11
N ALA A 521 14.15 -8.16 17.31
CA ALA A 521 14.26 -9.02 16.13
C ALA A 521 14.59 -10.49 16.47
N GLY A 522 14.90 -10.78 17.73
CA GLY A 522 15.13 -12.14 18.22
C GLY A 522 16.22 -12.17 19.28
N SER A 523 15.94 -12.87 20.38
CA SER A 523 16.81 -12.92 21.56
C SER A 523 18.20 -13.53 21.29
N SER A 524 18.32 -14.38 20.27
CA SER A 524 19.57 -15.05 19.87
C SER A 524 20.44 -14.24 18.90
N LEU A 525 19.94 -13.14 18.33
CA LEU A 525 20.69 -12.38 17.33
C LEU A 525 21.82 -11.58 17.99
N THR A 526 22.95 -11.52 17.30
CA THR A 526 24.20 -10.86 17.72
C THR A 526 24.51 -9.70 16.77
N THR A 527 25.17 -8.65 17.28
CA THR A 527 25.53 -7.49 16.46
C THR A 527 26.67 -7.83 15.51
N LEU A 528 26.76 -7.13 14.37
CA LEU A 528 27.91 -7.25 13.46
C LEU A 528 29.21 -6.86 14.17
N PHE A 529 29.15 -5.90 15.11
CA PHE A 529 30.30 -5.52 15.93
C PHE A 529 30.87 -6.70 16.71
N ASP A 530 30.02 -7.39 17.48
CA ASP A 530 30.42 -8.56 18.28
C ASP A 530 30.91 -9.70 17.37
N LEU A 531 30.20 -9.94 16.26
CA LEU A 531 30.56 -10.97 15.27
C LEU A 531 31.93 -10.77 14.62
N LEU A 532 32.44 -9.54 14.54
CA LEU A 532 33.76 -9.23 13.99
C LEU A 532 34.89 -9.29 15.02
N ARG A 533 34.59 -9.52 16.31
CA ARG A 533 35.61 -9.63 17.36
C ARG A 533 36.25 -11.03 17.39
N GLN A 534 37.51 -11.10 17.78
CA GLN A 534 38.31 -12.34 17.83
C GLN A 534 37.78 -13.38 18.82
N ASP A 535 37.08 -12.93 19.87
CA ASP A 535 36.45 -13.77 20.89
C ASP A 535 35.13 -14.42 20.40
N HIS A 536 34.68 -14.10 19.18
CA HIS A 536 33.56 -14.74 18.49
C HIS A 536 34.05 -15.63 17.33
N GLY A 537 33.23 -16.61 16.93
CA GLY A 537 33.50 -17.45 15.77
C GLY A 537 33.47 -16.66 14.44
N GLU A 538 34.07 -17.20 13.38
CA GLU A 538 34.10 -16.51 12.07
C GLU A 538 32.67 -16.22 11.58
N PRO A 539 32.35 -14.95 11.26
CA PRO A 539 30.97 -14.56 10.96
C PRO A 539 30.49 -15.12 9.62
N PRO A 540 29.31 -15.77 9.58
CA PRO A 540 28.71 -16.21 8.33
C PRO A 540 28.16 -15.03 7.52
N ALA A 541 28.21 -15.13 6.19
CA ALA A 541 27.39 -14.33 5.27
C ALA A 541 27.65 -12.80 5.27
N LEU A 542 28.90 -12.38 5.13
CA LEU A 542 29.25 -10.96 4.94
C LEU A 542 28.49 -10.30 3.76
N HIS A 543 28.30 -11.04 2.67
CA HIS A 543 27.68 -10.50 1.45
C HIS A 543 26.23 -10.12 1.70
N LEU A 544 25.54 -10.93 2.50
CA LEU A 544 24.18 -10.66 2.96
C LEU A 544 24.14 -9.37 3.78
N VAL A 545 25.07 -9.20 4.73
CA VAL A 545 25.12 -8.00 5.58
C VAL A 545 25.33 -6.76 4.73
N ALA A 546 26.29 -6.81 3.81
CA ALA A 546 26.59 -5.71 2.89
C ALA A 546 25.39 -5.33 2.01
N THR A 547 24.76 -6.31 1.37
CA THR A 547 23.59 -6.09 0.49
C THR A 547 22.36 -5.63 1.27
N GLY A 548 22.09 -6.22 2.44
CA GLY A 548 21.01 -5.81 3.32
C GLY A 548 21.15 -4.37 3.81
N VAL A 549 22.35 -3.97 4.24
CA VAL A 549 22.63 -2.58 4.67
C VAL A 549 22.54 -1.59 3.51
N ALA A 550 23.09 -1.93 2.33
CA ALA A 550 23.07 -1.04 1.17
C ALA A 550 21.65 -0.84 0.61
N ASP A 551 20.81 -1.86 0.64
CA ASP A 551 19.40 -1.76 0.25
C ASP A 551 18.56 -1.01 1.30
N PHE A 552 18.81 -1.27 2.58
CA PHE A 552 18.21 -0.53 3.69
C PHE A 552 18.45 0.98 3.55
N LEU A 553 19.69 1.40 3.31
CA LEU A 553 20.04 2.82 3.12
C LEU A 553 19.34 3.44 1.91
N ALA A 554 19.14 2.68 0.85
CA ALA A 554 18.40 3.15 -0.29
C ALA A 554 16.93 3.44 0.03
N CYS A 555 16.32 2.66 0.92
CA CYS A 555 14.96 2.88 1.39
C CYS A 555 14.87 4.08 2.33
N VAL A 556 15.90 4.36 3.14
CA VAL A 556 15.96 5.57 3.99
C VAL A 556 15.85 6.84 3.14
N ARG A 557 16.53 6.88 1.99
CA ARG A 557 16.47 8.02 1.07
C ARG A 557 15.05 8.31 0.55
N ASP A 558 14.21 7.28 0.44
CA ASP A 558 12.87 7.40 -0.13
C ASP A 558 11.80 7.80 0.90
N ILE A 559 12.15 7.98 2.17
CA ILE A 559 11.20 8.38 3.20
C ILE A 559 10.65 9.76 2.86
N THR A 560 9.36 9.83 2.56
CA THR A 560 8.64 11.06 2.22
C THR A 560 7.79 11.54 3.41
N ASP A 561 8.42 11.66 4.58
CA ASP A 561 7.75 12.16 5.78
C ASP A 561 7.97 13.69 5.93
N PRO A 562 6.90 14.51 5.99
CA PRO A 562 7.01 15.97 6.18
C PRO A 562 7.58 16.38 7.55
N LYS A 563 7.79 15.45 8.48
CA LYS A 563 8.41 15.68 9.79
C LYS A 563 9.94 15.49 9.82
N ALA A 564 10.58 15.34 8.66
CA ALA A 564 12.04 15.32 8.58
C ALA A 564 12.64 16.52 9.34
N PRO A 565 13.61 16.31 10.24
CA PRO A 565 14.25 17.42 10.93
C PRO A 565 14.96 18.29 9.89
N THR A 566 14.66 19.58 9.86
CA THR A 566 15.30 20.55 8.95
C THR A 566 16.67 21.00 9.45
N GLU A 567 17.04 20.62 10.67
CA GLU A 567 18.30 20.94 11.34
C GLU A 567 18.82 19.71 12.09
N SER A 568 20.13 19.62 12.32
CA SER A 568 20.69 18.54 13.14
C SER A 568 20.27 18.71 14.60
N LEU A 569 19.59 17.70 15.16
CA LEU A 569 19.22 17.67 16.57
C LEU A 569 20.30 17.01 17.45
N SER A 570 21.49 16.72 16.90
CA SER A 570 22.63 16.17 17.66
C SER A 570 23.82 17.14 17.65
N PRO A 571 23.83 18.14 18.56
CA PRO A 571 24.88 19.17 18.59
C PRO A 571 26.28 18.58 18.90
N VAL A 572 26.34 17.40 19.53
CA VAL A 572 27.59 16.71 19.86
C VAL A 572 28.38 16.35 18.61
N LEU A 573 27.73 15.84 17.55
CA LEU A 573 28.47 15.40 16.38
C LEU A 573 29.02 16.56 15.54
N ALA A 574 28.34 17.69 15.49
CA ALA A 574 28.90 18.89 14.87
C ALA A 574 30.23 19.29 15.53
N SER A 575 30.27 19.30 16.87
CA SER A 575 31.50 19.58 17.62
C SER A 575 32.57 18.48 17.46
N MET A 576 32.17 17.22 17.34
CA MET A 576 33.12 16.12 17.08
C MET A 576 33.76 16.21 15.69
N HIS A 577 33.03 16.70 14.68
CA HIS A 577 33.59 16.93 13.36
C HIS A 577 34.62 18.06 13.35
N GLU A 578 34.34 19.17 14.02
CA GLU A 578 35.34 20.24 14.20
C GLU A 578 36.60 19.72 14.93
N ALA A 579 36.43 18.79 15.86
CA ALA A 579 37.52 18.15 16.58
C ALA A 579 38.34 17.15 15.74
N ALA A 580 37.94 16.82 14.50
CA ALA A 580 38.71 15.95 13.61
C ALA A 580 39.90 16.68 12.95
N ARG A 581 39.83 18.01 12.81
CA ARG A 581 40.87 18.81 12.13
C ARG A 581 42.26 18.65 12.76
N PRO A 582 42.43 18.74 14.09
CA PRO A 582 43.74 18.55 14.71
C PRO A 582 44.32 17.15 14.45
N SER A 583 43.48 16.10 14.49
CA SER A 583 43.90 14.73 14.22
C SER A 583 44.37 14.53 12.78
N LEU A 584 43.67 15.12 11.81
CA LEU A 584 44.06 15.10 10.39
C LEU A 584 45.39 15.81 10.15
N VAL A 585 45.55 17.00 10.74
CA VAL A 585 46.80 17.77 10.61
C VAL A 585 47.98 17.07 11.30
N ALA A 586 47.75 16.44 12.45
CA ALA A 586 48.78 15.68 13.15
C ALA A 586 49.26 14.47 12.33
N ALA A 587 48.33 13.72 11.74
CA ALA A 587 48.63 12.50 10.99
C ALA A 587 49.22 12.77 9.59
N LEU A 588 48.69 13.77 8.87
CA LEU A 588 48.97 13.97 7.43
C LEU A 588 49.82 15.23 7.14
N GLY A 589 50.07 16.06 8.16
CA GLY A 589 50.69 17.36 8.01
C GLY A 589 49.68 18.48 7.68
N PRO A 590 50.12 19.75 7.71
CA PRO A 590 49.23 20.92 7.69
C PRO A 590 48.47 21.12 6.37
N GLU A 591 49.11 20.85 5.23
CA GLU A 591 48.48 21.07 3.91
C GLU A 591 47.50 19.94 3.58
N LEU A 592 47.98 18.69 3.59
CA LEU A 592 47.16 17.52 3.25
C LEU A 592 46.06 17.26 4.29
N GLY A 593 46.35 17.46 5.58
CA GLY A 593 45.35 17.33 6.65
C GLY A 593 44.25 18.39 6.54
N ALA A 594 44.58 19.62 6.13
CA ALA A 594 43.57 20.65 5.88
C ALA A 594 42.71 20.33 4.66
N ASP A 595 43.29 19.82 3.56
CA ASP A 595 42.55 19.43 2.37
C ASP A 595 41.49 18.34 2.67
N TRP A 596 41.89 17.27 3.36
CA TRP A 596 40.96 16.23 3.78
C TRP A 596 39.88 16.74 4.74
N TYR A 597 40.21 17.69 5.62
CA TYR A 597 39.25 18.32 6.50
C TYR A 597 38.20 19.12 5.72
N GLU A 598 38.61 19.93 4.75
CA GLU A 598 37.68 20.71 3.92
C GLU A 598 36.77 19.81 3.07
N ARG A 599 37.31 18.73 2.49
CA ARG A 599 36.52 17.69 1.79
C ARG A 599 35.51 17.03 2.71
N SER A 600 35.95 16.64 3.91
CA SER A 600 35.09 16.09 4.95
C SER A 600 33.96 17.06 5.32
N LEU A 601 34.26 18.36 5.46
CA LEU A 601 33.26 19.37 5.78
C LEU A 601 32.27 19.59 4.63
N ALA A 602 32.75 19.62 3.38
CA ALA A 602 31.92 19.76 2.19
C ALA A 602 30.92 18.59 2.03
N ALA A 603 31.34 17.36 2.28
CA ALA A 603 30.47 16.18 2.23
C ALA A 603 29.35 16.19 3.31
N ARG A 604 29.44 17.06 4.32
CA ARG A 604 28.49 17.17 5.44
C ARG A 604 27.51 18.34 5.30
N GLN A 605 27.48 19.02 4.16
CA GLN A 605 26.49 20.06 3.91
C GLN A 605 25.07 19.47 4.03
N ILE A 606 24.18 20.18 4.72
CA ILE A 606 22.83 19.72 5.03
C ILE A 606 22.03 19.65 3.74
N ASP A 607 21.59 18.44 3.41
CA ASP A 607 20.64 18.15 2.33
C ASP A 607 19.26 17.82 2.94
N ALA A 608 18.17 18.15 2.27
CA ALA A 608 16.81 18.09 2.83
C ALA A 608 16.23 16.66 3.02
N GLY A 609 17.06 15.62 2.98
CA GLY A 609 16.67 14.21 3.07
C GLY A 609 16.92 13.57 4.44
N TRP A 610 16.23 12.45 4.71
CA TRP A 610 16.50 11.61 5.87
C TRP A 610 17.82 10.85 5.70
N ILE A 611 18.58 10.73 6.79
CA ILE A 611 19.70 9.80 6.93
C ILE A 611 19.50 8.92 8.17
N PHE A 612 20.22 7.81 8.25
CA PHE A 612 20.28 7.01 9.46
C PHE A 612 20.96 7.78 10.60
N GLY A 613 22.02 8.55 10.31
CA GLY A 613 22.61 9.55 11.20
C GLY A 613 23.81 9.10 12.04
N ASP A 614 23.90 7.82 12.41
CA ASP A 614 25.01 7.22 13.17
C ASP A 614 25.24 5.72 12.83
N LEU A 615 25.30 5.35 11.54
CA LEU A 615 25.29 3.94 11.14
C LEU A 615 26.64 3.26 11.40
N TRP A 616 26.66 2.22 12.24
CA TRP A 616 27.87 1.46 12.58
C TRP A 616 27.58 -0.02 12.89
N PRO A 617 28.60 -0.89 13.01
CA PRO A 617 28.38 -2.34 13.12
C PRO A 617 27.47 -2.79 14.28
N SER A 618 27.41 -2.06 15.40
CA SER A 618 26.51 -2.43 16.51
C SER A 618 25.03 -2.18 16.20
N SER A 619 24.73 -1.34 15.21
CA SER A 619 23.36 -1.07 14.76
C SER A 619 22.74 -2.24 14.00
N VAL A 620 23.54 -3.23 13.58
CA VAL A 620 23.12 -4.33 12.70
C VAL A 620 23.13 -5.64 13.48
N LEU A 621 21.95 -6.21 13.74
CA LEU A 621 21.80 -7.59 14.20
C LEU A 621 21.78 -8.53 13.00
N VAL A 622 22.50 -9.64 13.07
CA VAL A 622 22.63 -10.59 11.96
C VAL A 622 21.93 -11.90 12.28
N ASP A 623 20.98 -12.30 11.44
CA ASP A 623 20.40 -13.65 11.41
C ASP A 623 21.00 -14.44 10.26
N THR A 624 21.94 -15.31 10.60
CA THR A 624 22.64 -16.16 9.64
C THR A 624 21.78 -17.32 9.16
N ALA A 625 20.77 -17.73 9.93
CA ALA A 625 19.92 -18.87 9.61
C ALA A 625 18.88 -18.49 8.55
N THR A 626 18.28 -17.30 8.68
CA THR A 626 17.30 -16.80 7.71
C THR A 626 17.90 -15.93 6.63
N GLN A 627 19.22 -15.67 6.69
CA GLN A 627 19.91 -14.75 5.80
C GLN A 627 19.24 -13.37 5.80
N HIS A 628 19.20 -12.73 6.98
CA HIS A 628 18.49 -11.47 7.19
C HIS A 628 19.21 -10.58 8.22
N VAL A 629 19.15 -9.26 8.05
CA VAL A 629 19.69 -8.31 9.05
C VAL A 629 18.57 -7.50 9.70
N SER A 630 18.76 -7.09 10.96
CA SER A 630 17.81 -6.20 11.65
C SER A 630 18.52 -4.98 12.20
N ILE A 631 17.99 -3.81 11.89
CA ILE A 631 18.67 -2.52 12.06
C ILE A 631 18.06 -1.78 13.27
N VAL A 632 18.73 -1.81 14.42
CA VAL A 632 18.09 -1.54 15.75
C VAL A 632 18.44 -0.22 16.44
N ASP A 633 19.44 0.52 15.95
CA ASP A 633 19.93 1.76 16.61
C ASP A 633 19.92 2.96 15.66
N TRP A 634 18.74 3.29 15.13
CA TRP A 634 18.54 4.42 14.22
C TRP A 634 18.84 5.77 14.86
N GLU A 635 19.52 6.71 14.21
CA GLU A 635 19.71 8.07 14.76
C GLU A 635 19.15 9.13 13.79
N ALA A 636 17.88 8.95 13.38
CA ALA A 636 17.16 9.74 12.36
C ALA A 636 16.91 11.22 12.74
N CYS A 637 17.62 11.74 13.74
CA CYS A 637 17.54 13.10 14.25
C CYS A 637 18.28 14.14 13.40
N ARG A 638 18.61 13.81 12.13
CA ARG A 638 19.48 14.62 11.27
C ARG A 638 19.05 14.59 9.81
N PRO A 639 19.09 15.75 9.12
CA PRO A 639 19.09 15.81 7.67
C PRO A 639 20.50 15.56 7.11
N GLY A 640 20.60 15.04 5.89
CA GLY A 640 21.88 14.88 5.21
C GLY A 640 21.83 14.01 3.96
N HIS A 641 23.00 13.69 3.44
CA HIS A 641 23.16 12.76 2.32
C HIS A 641 23.46 11.35 2.82
N VAL A 642 22.78 10.32 2.29
CA VAL A 642 22.91 8.92 2.71
C VAL A 642 24.35 8.37 2.63
N GLY A 643 25.17 8.96 1.76
CA GLY A 643 26.59 8.63 1.65
C GLY A 643 27.39 8.88 2.93
N LEU A 644 26.90 9.73 3.85
CA LEU A 644 27.50 9.91 5.18
C LEU A 644 27.39 8.63 6.02
N ASP A 645 26.24 7.95 6.00
CA ASP A 645 26.04 6.71 6.76
C ASP A 645 26.93 5.58 6.22
N VAL A 646 27.10 5.53 4.90
CA VAL A 646 27.99 4.57 4.26
C VAL A 646 29.44 4.84 4.64
N ALA A 647 29.87 6.09 4.53
CA ALA A 647 31.23 6.51 4.90
C ALA A 647 31.53 6.24 6.38
N GLN A 648 30.54 6.42 7.26
CA GLN A 648 30.66 6.14 8.68
C GLN A 648 30.79 4.63 8.95
N MET A 649 29.92 3.79 8.38
CA MET A 649 30.03 2.33 8.51
C MET A 649 31.39 1.84 7.97
N ALA A 650 31.80 2.35 6.81
CA ALA A 650 33.10 2.05 6.22
C ALA A 650 34.27 2.46 7.13
N ALA A 651 34.21 3.64 7.75
CA ALA A 651 35.23 4.11 8.69
C ALA A 651 35.35 3.19 9.93
N ASN A 652 34.22 2.74 10.48
CA ASN A 652 34.21 1.77 11.58
C ASN A 652 34.84 0.44 11.16
N LEU A 653 34.46 -0.10 9.99
CA LEU A 653 35.05 -1.34 9.46
C LEU A 653 36.54 -1.20 9.18
N HIS A 654 36.99 -0.05 8.65
CA HIS A 654 38.42 0.27 8.46
C HIS A 654 39.18 0.19 9.78
N LEU A 655 38.66 0.79 10.86
CA LEU A 655 39.29 0.70 12.18
C LEU A 655 39.32 -0.74 12.71
N MET A 656 38.28 -1.54 12.44
CA MET A 656 38.29 -2.97 12.74
C MET A 656 39.30 -3.77 11.91
N THR A 657 39.72 -3.30 10.73
CA THR A 657 40.83 -3.92 9.98
C THR A 657 42.20 -3.70 10.64
N LEU A 658 42.29 -2.76 11.58
CA LEU A 658 43.55 -2.37 12.22
C LEU A 658 43.59 -2.68 13.73
N GLY A 659 42.43 -2.74 14.37
CA GLY A 659 42.32 -2.94 15.82
C GLY A 659 42.68 -4.35 16.27
N ALA A 660 43.43 -4.45 17.37
CA ALA A 660 43.82 -5.73 17.97
C ALA A 660 42.65 -6.67 18.34
N PRO A 661 41.46 -6.20 18.77
CA PRO A 661 40.38 -7.07 19.24
C PRO A 661 39.60 -7.78 18.12
N PHE A 662 39.86 -7.47 16.85
CA PHE A 662 38.99 -7.85 15.73
C PHE A 662 39.64 -8.87 14.78
N HIS A 663 38.81 -9.64 14.07
CA HIS A 663 39.23 -10.49 12.96
C HIS A 663 39.55 -9.59 11.75
N ASN A 664 40.74 -8.99 11.73
CA ASN A 664 41.09 -7.92 10.78
C ASN A 664 40.85 -8.28 9.30
N THR A 665 41.20 -9.50 8.89
CA THR A 665 40.98 -9.98 7.51
C THR A 665 39.49 -10.10 7.16
N VAL A 666 38.66 -10.48 8.12
CA VAL A 666 37.21 -10.61 7.93
C VAL A 666 36.57 -9.23 7.89
N ALA A 667 37.00 -8.31 8.75
CA ALA A 667 36.57 -6.92 8.71
C ALA A 667 36.92 -6.26 7.37
N ALA A 668 38.10 -6.55 6.81
CA ALA A 668 38.51 -6.05 5.49
C ALA A 668 37.60 -6.59 4.38
N LYS A 669 37.28 -7.88 4.38
CA LYS A 669 36.30 -8.46 3.44
C LYS A 669 34.92 -7.81 3.57
N CYS A 670 34.46 -7.58 4.80
CA CYS A 670 33.18 -6.94 5.06
C CYS A 670 33.15 -5.49 4.52
N LEU A 671 34.27 -4.76 4.66
CA LEU A 671 34.43 -3.42 4.10
C LEU A 671 34.36 -3.45 2.57
N ASP A 672 35.10 -4.35 1.93
CA ASP A 672 35.10 -4.49 0.46
C ASP A 672 33.70 -4.84 -0.06
N GLU A 673 33.02 -5.80 0.57
CA GLU A 673 31.66 -6.19 0.17
C GLU A 673 30.63 -5.08 0.39
N LEU A 674 30.74 -4.30 1.48
CA LEU A 674 29.89 -3.14 1.72
C LEU A 674 30.03 -2.12 0.58
N VAL A 675 31.26 -1.84 0.18
CA VAL A 675 31.54 -0.88 -0.89
C VAL A 675 31.04 -1.41 -2.24
N VAL A 676 31.24 -2.69 -2.53
CA VAL A 676 30.68 -3.34 -3.75
C VAL A 676 29.15 -3.28 -3.75
N ALA A 677 28.51 -3.61 -2.62
CA ALA A 677 27.06 -3.57 -2.47
C ALA A 677 26.51 -2.14 -2.61
N LEU A 678 27.22 -1.14 -2.08
CA LEU A 678 26.89 0.27 -2.27
C LEU A 678 26.86 0.62 -3.76
N HIS A 679 27.95 0.37 -4.50
CA HIS A 679 28.04 0.71 -5.92
C HIS A 679 26.93 0.03 -6.76
N ALA A 680 26.48 -1.15 -6.33
CA ALA A 680 25.37 -1.87 -6.96
C ALA A 680 23.98 -1.37 -6.50
N SER A 681 23.91 -0.64 -5.39
CA SER A 681 22.68 -0.13 -4.80
C SER A 681 22.27 1.20 -5.41
N ARG A 682 20.96 1.43 -5.43
CA ARG A 682 20.36 2.71 -5.77
C ARG A 682 20.71 3.82 -4.75
N ALA A 683 21.30 3.50 -3.60
CA ALA A 683 21.84 4.46 -2.63
C ALA A 683 23.12 5.16 -3.08
N TYR A 684 23.86 4.60 -4.05
CA TYR A 684 25.09 5.21 -4.54
C TYR A 684 24.80 6.49 -5.34
N ASP A 685 25.57 7.52 -5.03
CA ASP A 685 25.56 8.82 -5.71
C ASP A 685 26.99 9.17 -6.13
N PRO A 686 27.33 9.11 -7.43
CA PRO A 686 28.69 9.36 -7.91
C PRO A 686 29.14 10.82 -7.72
N SER A 687 28.25 11.75 -7.36
CA SER A 687 28.59 13.14 -7.05
C SER A 687 29.01 13.37 -5.60
N PHE A 688 28.74 12.41 -4.71
CA PHE A 688 29.08 12.51 -3.30
C PHE A 688 30.54 12.14 -3.03
N ASP A 689 31.26 12.96 -2.26
CA ASP A 689 32.66 12.70 -1.89
C ASP A 689 32.76 11.68 -0.73
N TYR A 690 32.55 10.40 -1.06
CA TYR A 690 32.66 9.29 -0.09
C TYR A 690 34.05 9.24 0.56
N ALA A 691 35.11 9.48 -0.20
CA ALA A 691 36.48 9.46 0.29
C ALA A 691 36.69 10.55 1.36
N GLY A 692 36.26 11.78 1.08
CA GLY A 692 36.33 12.90 2.03
C GLY A 692 35.51 12.63 3.29
N ALA A 693 34.28 12.13 3.13
CA ALA A 693 33.43 11.75 4.26
C ALA A 693 34.08 10.66 5.13
N PHE A 694 34.62 9.61 4.51
CA PHE A 694 35.25 8.45 5.15
C PHE A 694 36.47 8.84 5.96
N VAL A 695 37.43 9.57 5.38
CA VAL A 695 38.65 10.01 6.07
C VAL A 695 38.29 10.90 7.27
N GLY A 696 37.31 11.79 7.11
CA GLY A 696 36.79 12.60 8.22
C GLY A 696 36.19 11.76 9.35
N HIS A 697 35.42 10.72 9.04
CA HIS A 697 34.87 9.81 10.05
C HIS A 697 35.98 9.01 10.75
N VAL A 698 37.00 8.52 10.02
CA VAL A 698 38.15 7.85 10.64
C VAL A 698 38.82 8.78 11.65
N ALA A 699 39.15 10.02 11.25
CA ALA A 699 39.78 10.99 12.14
C ALA A 699 38.94 11.35 13.38
N MET A 700 37.61 11.30 13.25
CA MET A 700 36.69 11.48 14.37
C MET A 700 36.65 10.25 15.30
N LEU A 701 36.67 9.04 14.74
CA LEU A 701 36.44 7.79 15.48
C LEU A 701 37.69 7.24 16.16
N VAL A 702 38.91 7.53 15.66
CA VAL A 702 40.17 7.02 16.24
C VAL A 702 40.39 7.42 17.70
N ILE A 703 39.66 8.43 18.21
CA ILE A 703 39.74 8.88 19.60
C ILE A 703 39.19 7.83 20.58
N TYR A 704 38.38 6.88 20.09
CA TYR A 704 37.75 5.89 20.97
C TYR A 704 38.72 4.75 21.32
N PRO A 705 38.91 4.44 22.61
CA PRO A 705 39.92 3.49 23.05
C PRO A 705 39.60 2.03 22.69
N HIS A 706 38.33 1.70 22.42
CA HIS A 706 37.90 0.33 22.13
C HIS A 706 38.42 -0.22 20.80
N TRP A 707 39.01 0.63 19.95
CA TRP A 707 39.67 0.18 18.73
C TRP A 707 41.01 -0.51 18.99
N GLU A 708 41.70 -0.16 20.09
CA GLU A 708 43.02 -0.69 20.47
C GLU A 708 44.00 -0.77 19.27
N LEU A 709 44.22 0.37 18.61
CA LEU A 709 45.03 0.50 17.40
C LEU A 709 46.53 0.32 17.71
N PRO A 710 47.18 -0.79 17.31
CA PRO A 710 48.57 -1.08 17.72
C PRO A 710 49.59 -0.09 17.17
N GLN A 711 49.31 0.46 15.97
CA GLN A 711 50.16 1.47 15.31
C GLN A 711 49.75 2.91 15.64
N GLY A 712 48.77 3.08 16.54
CA GLY A 712 48.26 4.38 16.95
C GLY A 712 47.24 5.02 15.99
N PRO A 713 46.59 6.12 16.42
CA PRO A 713 45.55 6.80 15.67
C PRO A 713 46.06 7.44 14.37
N ASP A 714 47.26 8.03 14.38
CA ASP A 714 47.83 8.73 13.22
C ASP A 714 48.11 7.77 12.05
N ALA A 715 48.55 6.55 12.35
CA ALA A 715 48.76 5.51 11.34
C ALA A 715 47.44 5.08 10.70
N ALA A 716 46.37 4.95 11.50
CA ALA A 716 45.04 4.59 11.01
C ALA A 716 44.46 5.67 10.08
N ILE A 717 44.63 6.96 10.44
CA ILE A 717 44.25 8.10 9.60
C ILE A 717 45.08 8.11 8.29
N SER A 718 46.39 7.93 8.40
CA SER A 718 47.30 7.92 7.24
C SER A 718 46.94 6.81 6.24
N GLN A 719 46.63 5.62 6.75
CA GLN A 719 46.22 4.49 5.93
C GLN A 719 44.83 4.70 5.30
N ALA A 720 43.90 5.33 6.01
CA ALA A 720 42.61 5.72 5.45
C ALA A 720 42.78 6.70 4.29
N ALA A 721 43.52 7.79 4.50
CA ALA A 721 43.77 8.81 3.47
C ALA A 721 44.48 8.24 2.23
N ALA A 722 45.44 7.32 2.42
CA ALA A 722 46.16 6.69 1.32
C ALA A 722 45.29 5.75 0.46
N ASN A 723 44.22 5.19 1.03
CA ASN A 723 43.38 4.19 0.36
C ASN A 723 41.99 4.71 -0.05
N ALA A 724 41.54 5.84 0.51
CA ALA A 724 40.17 6.34 0.37
C ALA A 724 39.71 6.46 -1.09
N GLU A 725 40.53 7.07 -1.95
CA GLU A 725 40.20 7.23 -3.38
C GLU A 725 40.06 5.88 -4.10
N ARG A 726 40.94 4.93 -3.79
CA ARG A 726 40.89 3.59 -4.39
C ARG A 726 39.65 2.85 -3.91
N LEU A 727 39.38 2.93 -2.61
CA LEU A 727 38.27 2.23 -1.97
C LEU A 727 36.94 2.61 -2.63
N PHE A 728 36.70 3.90 -2.88
CA PHE A 728 35.44 4.39 -3.47
C PHE A 728 35.48 4.65 -4.99
N SER A 729 36.52 4.18 -5.68
CA SER A 729 36.59 4.29 -7.15
C SER A 729 35.73 3.21 -7.84
N ASN A 730 35.20 3.51 -9.03
CA ASN A 730 34.31 2.62 -9.77
C ASN A 730 34.91 1.20 -9.93
N VAL A 731 34.16 0.20 -9.45
CA VAL A 731 34.51 -1.24 -9.39
C VAL A 731 34.88 -1.87 -10.75
N SER A 732 34.70 -1.17 -11.87
CA SER A 732 35.13 -1.62 -13.20
C SER A 732 36.65 -1.77 -13.38
N ASP A 733 37.47 -1.20 -12.49
CA ASP A 733 38.95 -1.28 -12.57
C ASP A 733 39.59 -2.27 -11.58
N HIS A 734 38.82 -3.03 -10.80
CA HIS A 734 39.38 -4.08 -9.96
C HIS A 734 39.58 -5.38 -10.77
N PRO A 735 40.82 -5.86 -10.98
CA PRO A 735 41.02 -7.17 -11.59
C PRO A 735 40.45 -8.21 -10.63
N ARG A 736 39.46 -8.99 -11.10
CA ARG A 736 38.99 -10.18 -10.40
C ARG A 736 40.20 -11.10 -10.21
N GLN A 737 40.67 -11.24 -8.97
CA GLN A 737 41.64 -12.26 -8.59
C GLN A 737 40.93 -13.58 -8.33
#